data_AF-A0A1V6H8A1-F1
#
_entry.id   AF-A0A1V6H8A1-F1
#
_cell.length_a   1.000
_cell.length_b   1.000
_cell.length_c   1.000
_cell.angle_alpha   90.00
_cell.angle_beta   90.00
_cell.angle_gamma   90.00
#
_symmetry.space_group_name_H-M   'P 1'
#
loop_
_entity.id
_entity.type
_entity.pdbx_description
1 polymer ?
#
loop_
_entity_poly.entity_id
_entity_poly.type
_entity_poly.pdbx_seq_one_letter_code
_entity_poly.pdbx_strand_id
1 'polypeptide(L)'
;MRSRASLKSVANLHLKATYNSYGQIFFSMQTWLAVTILIVSMLDVRVGFGGLVAVMITNLLSHLLGFSKEKIATGVYGFNAVFMGMSLMFKFYLNSSFLLFYIFGIVLSFLLTVWLETVFSKKSLPVLTLPFVITSFIIDLSFKSFANIEQITQFDRFTVLLAKQMSVPWYGLVHSLDNIQLPQLVYYYFKTLASIFFTDSILVGILIFVALLIHSRIKSTVAFLGFFCAFAVSKIVGFDLQQLTANLAGTNFIFWGIAMGSFFIIPNIYSYLLVAGLTPVLFLLYAGIEKIIAGSGLSSYTLAFSVLTILLIYVLIHRTFNKFFVFPLIQYYNPEKTVYKRVNFLQRFENDLPFKMKLPFLGEWTVSQGYHGEITHLGEWGNALDFVITDNDKKTYSLPGTKKDDFYCYNKPVLAPADGYVYQISNITKDNEINDVNTNKNWGNTIIINHLNGLFTQISHLKQDSFTVNIGDYVTKGTVLASCGNSGRSPEPHIHFQIQLSPEIGAKTHPYPFGYYFEKTNDKPILRIGDVPTENSIIYNVDCLDLIYNAFNFKPGKELNVNFNGEKVKWTVATNAYNQSYIFCEKSKSTAYFVNDGTMFYFTDFEGRKKSALYTFYRSCFRLLLAGERSIEVKDSIPLSKELPLTLKWLQDFIAPIVLLSRVNFSSKLNRLDNPYYPENAEFVNRVEVKSFWKKEQPTEYTVAISQSKIEIKSKNLSLCIE
;
A
#
# COMPACT_ATOMS: atom_id res chain seq x y z
N MET A 1 26.25 -17.46 29.49
CA MET A 1 25.24 -17.52 28.39
C MET A 1 24.75 -16.15 27.90
N ARG A 2 24.48 -15.16 28.78
CA ARG A 2 24.00 -13.82 28.38
C ARG A 2 24.98 -12.99 27.51
N SER A 3 26.30 -13.07 27.71
CA SER A 3 27.27 -12.30 26.90
C SER A 3 27.43 -12.82 25.47
N ARG A 4 27.43 -14.14 25.25
CA ARG A 4 27.49 -14.75 23.91
C ARG A 4 26.24 -14.46 23.08
N ALA A 5 25.06 -14.45 23.71
CA ALA A 5 23.80 -14.07 23.04
C ALA A 5 23.81 -12.59 22.62
N SER A 6 24.38 -11.70 23.44
CA SER A 6 24.57 -10.28 23.13
C SER A 6 25.53 -10.08 21.95
N LEU A 7 26.72 -10.70 21.98
CA LEU A 7 27.70 -10.63 20.88
C LEU A 7 27.14 -11.12 19.55
N LYS A 8 26.40 -12.25 19.55
CA LYS A 8 25.75 -12.77 18.34
C LYS A 8 24.68 -11.82 17.80
N SER A 9 23.94 -11.14 18.69
CA SER A 9 22.94 -10.14 18.28
C SER A 9 23.57 -8.91 17.63
N VAL A 10 24.71 -8.44 18.15
CA VAL A 10 25.47 -7.31 17.61
C VAL A 10 26.11 -7.67 16.27
N ALA A 11 26.77 -8.83 16.18
CA ALA A 11 27.35 -9.30 14.93
C ALA A 11 26.29 -9.43 13.81
N ASN A 12 25.12 -10.00 14.12
CA ASN A 12 24.02 -10.10 13.16
C ASN A 12 23.49 -8.74 12.71
N LEU A 13 23.41 -7.77 13.63
CA LEU A 13 23.03 -6.40 13.31
C LEU A 13 24.01 -5.76 12.32
N HIS A 14 25.30 -5.80 12.63
CA HIS A 14 26.34 -5.21 11.78
C HIS A 14 26.43 -5.90 10.42
N LEU A 15 26.36 -7.23 10.38
CA LEU A 15 26.31 -7.98 9.12
C LEU A 15 25.12 -7.53 8.25
N LYS A 16 23.93 -7.44 8.87
CA LYS A 16 22.70 -7.00 8.21
C LYS A 16 22.78 -5.58 7.69
N ALA A 17 23.28 -4.66 8.52
CA ALA A 17 23.50 -3.28 8.13
C ALA A 17 24.48 -3.19 6.94
N THR A 18 25.58 -3.95 6.98
CA THR A 18 26.62 -3.92 5.93
C THR A 18 26.07 -4.31 4.57
N TYR A 19 25.44 -5.48 4.42
CA TYR A 19 24.92 -5.86 3.10
C TYR A 19 23.75 -4.94 2.70
N ASN A 20 22.87 -4.54 3.63
CA ASN A 20 21.76 -3.66 3.29
C ASN A 20 22.23 -2.29 2.81
N SER A 21 23.36 -1.75 3.27
CA SER A 21 23.93 -0.52 2.74
C SER A 21 24.23 -0.61 1.23
N TYR A 22 24.69 -1.77 0.74
CA TYR A 22 24.85 -2.01 -0.70
C TYR A 22 23.50 -2.19 -1.41
N GLY A 23 22.52 -2.83 -0.77
CA GLY A 23 21.15 -2.93 -1.28
C GLY A 23 20.46 -1.56 -1.44
N GLN A 24 20.70 -0.64 -0.51
CA GLN A 24 20.10 0.71 -0.51
C GLN A 24 20.56 1.57 -1.69
N ILE A 25 21.73 1.30 -2.30
CA ILE A 25 22.18 1.97 -3.53
C ILE A 25 21.11 1.87 -4.64
N PHE A 26 20.45 0.71 -4.73
CA PHE A 26 19.35 0.48 -5.68
C PHE A 26 17.99 0.44 -4.99
N PHE A 27 17.86 1.09 -3.82
CA PHE A 27 16.64 1.16 -3.03
C PHE A 27 16.02 -0.22 -2.72
N SER A 28 16.84 -1.20 -2.33
CA SER A 28 16.42 -2.57 -2.03
C SER A 28 16.82 -3.03 -0.63
N MET A 29 16.01 -3.90 -0.04
CA MET A 29 16.26 -4.60 1.21
C MET A 29 16.38 -6.12 1.02
N GLN A 30 16.53 -6.60 -0.22
CA GLN A 30 16.70 -8.02 -0.49
C GLN A 30 18.17 -8.45 -0.30
N THR A 31 18.38 -9.40 0.61
CA THR A 31 19.71 -9.88 1.00
C THR A 31 20.54 -10.40 -0.18
N TRP A 32 19.96 -11.19 -1.08
CA TRP A 32 20.73 -11.77 -2.19
C TRP A 32 21.21 -10.68 -3.17
N LEU A 33 20.39 -9.66 -3.45
CA LEU A 33 20.78 -8.55 -4.31
C LEU A 33 21.89 -7.75 -3.62
N ALA A 34 21.69 -7.38 -2.36
CA ALA A 34 22.68 -6.68 -1.54
C ALA A 34 24.05 -7.38 -1.53
N VAL A 35 24.07 -8.71 -1.30
CA VAL A 35 25.30 -9.51 -1.31
C VAL A 35 25.90 -9.59 -2.72
N THR A 36 25.08 -9.75 -3.76
CA THR A 36 25.57 -9.75 -5.15
C THR A 36 26.24 -8.42 -5.48
N ILE A 37 25.61 -7.31 -5.12
CA ILE A 37 26.14 -5.97 -5.34
C ILE A 37 27.46 -5.75 -4.56
N LEU A 38 27.53 -6.20 -3.32
CA LEU A 38 28.77 -6.19 -2.53
C LEU A 38 29.88 -6.99 -3.24
N ILE A 39 29.60 -8.21 -3.71
CA ILE A 39 30.58 -9.05 -4.42
C ILE A 39 31.04 -8.38 -5.72
N VAL A 40 30.11 -7.82 -6.48
CA VAL A 40 30.41 -7.11 -7.73
C VAL A 40 31.31 -5.90 -7.48
N SER A 41 31.10 -5.14 -6.39
CA SER A 41 32.01 -4.05 -6.03
C SER A 41 33.42 -4.50 -5.66
N MET A 42 33.62 -5.75 -5.24
CA MET A 42 34.94 -6.31 -4.91
C MET A 42 35.72 -6.79 -6.14
N LEU A 43 35.15 -6.72 -7.34
CA LEU A 43 35.87 -7.08 -8.56
C LEU A 43 37.06 -6.16 -8.81
N ASP A 44 36.95 -4.87 -8.44
CA ASP A 44 38.10 -4.04 -8.11
C ASP A 44 38.34 -4.11 -6.61
N VAL A 45 39.33 -4.90 -6.21
CA VAL A 45 39.61 -5.17 -4.79
C VAL A 45 39.93 -3.88 -4.03
N ARG A 46 40.63 -2.92 -4.65
CA ARG A 46 41.04 -1.68 -3.97
C ARG A 46 39.81 -0.80 -3.69
N VAL A 47 39.03 -0.53 -4.72
CA VAL A 47 37.86 0.36 -4.62
C VAL A 47 36.77 -0.29 -3.77
N GLY A 48 36.48 -1.56 -4.02
CA GLY A 48 35.50 -2.33 -3.26
C GLY A 48 35.83 -2.37 -1.77
N PHE A 49 37.07 -2.76 -1.42
CA PHE A 49 37.49 -2.86 -0.02
C PHE A 49 37.35 -1.52 0.72
N GLY A 50 37.62 -0.40 0.05
CA GLY A 50 37.29 0.94 0.53
C GLY A 50 35.83 1.05 0.96
N GLY A 51 34.90 0.83 0.02
CA GLY A 51 33.46 0.86 0.31
C GLY A 51 33.05 -0.01 1.51
N LEU A 52 33.59 -1.23 1.62
CA LEU A 52 33.29 -2.15 2.73
C LEU A 52 33.80 -1.63 4.08
N VAL A 53 35.06 -1.18 4.14
CA VAL A 53 35.64 -0.63 5.38
C VAL A 53 34.89 0.62 5.82
N ALA A 54 34.50 1.49 4.89
CA ALA A 54 33.71 2.68 5.19
C ALA A 54 32.39 2.34 5.88
N VAL A 55 31.65 1.36 5.36
CA VAL A 55 30.40 0.90 5.96
C VAL A 55 30.61 0.29 7.34
N MET A 56 31.67 -0.51 7.53
CA MET A 56 31.99 -1.07 8.84
C MET A 56 32.25 0.01 9.88
N ILE A 57 33.02 1.05 9.51
CA ILE A 57 33.29 2.21 10.37
C ILE A 57 31.99 2.96 10.69
N THR A 58 31.16 3.24 9.69
CA THR A 58 29.87 3.93 9.90
C THR A 58 28.90 3.14 10.77
N ASN A 59 28.81 1.81 10.57
CA ASN A 59 27.97 0.95 11.40
C ASN A 59 28.48 0.90 12.84
N LEU A 60 29.81 0.85 13.05
CA LEU A 60 30.42 0.92 14.37
C LEU A 60 30.11 2.27 15.06
N LEU A 61 30.35 3.39 14.37
CA LEU A 61 30.09 4.73 14.89
C LEU A 61 28.60 4.92 15.25
N SER A 62 27.69 4.53 14.37
CA SER A 62 26.26 4.64 14.63
C SER A 62 25.80 3.80 15.82
N HIS A 63 26.40 2.61 16.01
CA HIS A 63 26.14 1.79 17.19
C HIS A 63 26.68 2.46 18.47
N LEU A 64 27.94 2.91 18.45
CA LEU A 64 28.60 3.52 19.62
C LEU A 64 27.92 4.81 20.09
N LEU A 65 27.38 5.59 19.15
CA LEU A 65 26.64 6.82 19.44
C LEU A 65 25.17 6.58 19.85
N GLY A 66 24.72 5.33 19.92
CA GLY A 66 23.41 4.97 20.46
C GLY A 66 22.23 5.14 19.50
N PHE A 67 22.44 5.14 18.18
CA PHE A 67 21.33 5.21 17.22
C PHE A 67 20.49 3.92 17.20
N SER A 68 19.24 4.04 16.71
CA SER A 68 18.29 2.92 16.66
C SER A 68 18.85 1.72 15.89
N LYS A 69 18.84 0.55 16.54
CA LYS A 69 19.29 -0.73 15.94
C LYS A 69 18.48 -1.10 14.69
N GLU A 70 17.18 -0.79 14.68
CA GLU A 70 16.32 -1.06 13.53
C GLU A 70 16.73 -0.21 12.33
N LYS A 71 17.05 1.06 12.57
CA LYS A 71 17.49 2.00 11.53
C LYS A 71 18.90 1.70 11.05
N ILE A 72 19.80 1.25 11.93
CA ILE A 72 21.12 0.74 11.52
C ILE A 72 20.95 -0.47 10.61
N ALA A 73 20.06 -1.41 10.96
CA ALA A 73 19.81 -2.62 10.18
C ALA A 73 19.22 -2.34 8.78
N THR A 74 18.65 -1.17 8.51
CA THR A 74 18.18 -0.82 7.15
C THR A 74 19.32 -0.42 6.21
N GLY A 75 20.51 -0.14 6.72
CA GLY A 75 21.66 0.29 5.94
C GLY A 75 21.61 1.74 5.48
N VAL A 76 20.60 2.53 5.89
CA VAL A 76 20.39 3.94 5.49
C VAL A 76 21.57 4.84 5.88
N TYR A 77 22.24 4.57 7.02
CA TYR A 77 23.43 5.33 7.39
C TYR A 77 24.66 4.97 6.56
N GLY A 78 24.75 3.73 6.06
CA GLY A 78 25.97 3.22 5.44
C GLY A 78 26.06 3.39 3.92
N PHE A 79 24.97 3.56 3.17
CA PHE A 79 25.07 3.60 1.69
C PHE A 79 25.84 4.83 1.17
N ASN A 80 25.70 5.99 1.82
CA ASN A 80 26.52 7.17 1.52
C ASN A 80 28.01 6.90 1.84
N ALA A 81 28.28 6.16 2.90
CA ALA A 81 29.63 5.75 3.27
C ALA A 81 30.24 4.78 2.24
N VAL A 82 29.45 3.89 1.61
CA VAL A 82 29.92 3.04 0.49
C VAL A 82 30.47 3.92 -0.64
N PHE A 83 29.68 4.89 -1.11
CA PHE A 83 30.13 5.82 -2.17
C PHE A 83 31.35 6.63 -1.75
N MET A 84 31.37 7.09 -0.50
CA MET A 84 32.48 7.85 0.05
C MET A 84 33.78 7.03 0.06
N GLY A 85 33.72 5.80 0.58
CA GLY A 85 34.86 4.91 0.67
C GLY A 85 35.43 4.53 -0.69
N MET A 86 34.56 4.15 -1.64
CA MET A 86 34.95 3.83 -3.01
C MET A 86 35.55 5.04 -3.73
N SER A 87 34.92 6.23 -3.60
CA SER A 87 35.39 7.47 -4.23
C SER A 87 36.80 7.86 -3.78
N LEU A 88 37.10 7.73 -2.48
CA LEU A 88 38.42 8.05 -1.95
C LEU A 88 39.50 7.08 -2.43
N MET A 89 39.22 5.77 -2.39
CA MET A 89 40.15 4.74 -2.88
C MET A 89 40.33 4.76 -4.40
N PHE A 90 39.38 5.34 -5.12
CA PHE A 90 39.49 5.58 -6.56
C PHE A 90 40.40 6.78 -6.88
N LYS A 91 40.45 7.80 -6.01
CA LYS A 91 41.12 9.07 -6.28
C LYS A 91 42.55 9.20 -5.75
N PHE A 92 42.88 8.55 -4.64
CA PHE A 92 44.12 8.84 -3.91
C PHE A 92 44.99 7.60 -3.69
N TYR A 93 46.31 7.80 -3.62
CA TYR A 93 47.26 6.74 -3.29
C TYR A 93 47.17 6.34 -1.81
N LEU A 94 47.44 5.06 -1.53
CA LEU A 94 47.40 4.52 -0.18
C LEU A 94 48.69 4.86 0.56
N ASN A 95 48.62 5.79 1.51
CA ASN A 95 49.68 6.10 2.45
C ASN A 95 49.11 6.38 3.85
N SER A 96 49.96 6.52 4.88
CA SER A 96 49.52 6.70 6.26
C SER A 96 48.70 7.99 6.46
N SER A 97 49.06 9.08 5.78
CA SER A 97 48.32 10.35 5.84
C SER A 97 46.93 10.23 5.21
N PHE A 98 46.83 9.52 4.10
CA PHE A 98 45.57 9.22 3.43
C PHE A 98 44.65 8.34 4.29
N LEU A 99 45.17 7.34 5.02
CA LEU A 99 44.34 6.54 5.93
C LEU A 99 43.64 7.39 7.01
N LEU A 100 44.34 8.38 7.56
CA LEU A 100 43.75 9.33 8.51
C LEU A 100 42.67 10.19 7.82
N PHE A 101 43.01 10.75 6.66
CA PHE A 101 42.10 11.56 5.84
C PHE A 101 40.84 10.78 5.44
N TYR A 102 41.00 9.49 5.12
CA TYR A 102 39.94 8.57 4.79
C TYR A 102 38.95 8.37 5.93
N ILE A 103 39.46 8.14 7.16
CA ILE A 103 38.62 8.02 8.35
C ILE A 103 37.85 9.32 8.61
N PHE A 104 38.51 10.48 8.51
CA PHE A 104 37.83 11.77 8.67
C PHE A 104 36.76 12.01 7.62
N GLY A 105 37.01 11.64 6.37
CA GLY A 105 36.01 11.70 5.30
C GLY A 105 34.78 10.84 5.60
N ILE A 106 34.97 9.62 6.11
CA ILE A 106 33.85 8.73 6.51
C ILE A 106 33.08 9.31 7.70
N VAL A 107 33.77 9.81 8.72
CA VAL A 107 33.14 10.43 9.89
C VAL A 107 32.29 11.64 9.46
N LEU A 108 32.84 12.52 8.61
CA LEU A 108 32.12 13.67 8.08
C LEU A 108 30.88 13.25 7.26
N SER A 109 31.04 12.25 6.38
CA SER A 109 29.92 11.70 5.60
C SER A 109 28.81 11.15 6.49
N PHE A 110 29.17 10.44 7.55
CA PHE A 110 28.22 9.93 8.53
C PHE A 110 27.50 11.05 9.29
N LEU A 111 28.23 12.05 9.79
CA LEU A 111 27.63 13.19 10.50
C LEU A 111 26.66 13.96 9.61
N LEU A 112 27.02 14.22 8.35
CA LEU A 112 26.15 14.87 7.38
C LEU A 112 24.93 14.00 7.05
N THR A 113 25.09 12.67 6.96
CA THR A 113 23.98 11.73 6.73
C THR A 113 22.96 11.81 7.86
N VAL A 114 23.41 11.78 9.11
CA VAL A 114 22.53 11.90 10.28
C VAL A 114 21.85 13.27 10.34
N TRP A 115 22.62 14.34 10.13
CA TRP A 115 22.10 15.71 10.20
C TRP A 115 21.02 15.96 9.14
N LEU A 116 21.33 15.69 7.87
CA LEU A 116 20.38 15.91 6.76
C LEU A 116 19.15 15.02 6.89
N GLU A 117 19.31 13.78 7.35
CA GLU A 117 18.17 12.87 7.54
C GLU A 117 17.23 13.36 8.63
N THR A 118 17.78 13.91 9.72
CA THR A 118 16.99 14.49 10.79
C THR A 118 16.24 15.76 10.32
N VAL A 119 16.85 16.58 9.46
CA VAL A 119 16.21 17.80 8.94
C VAL A 119 15.13 17.46 7.91
N PHE A 120 15.42 16.57 6.97
CA PHE A 120 14.53 16.28 5.83
C PHE A 120 13.35 15.38 6.21
N SER A 121 13.55 14.43 7.13
CA SER A 121 12.49 13.53 7.60
C SER A 121 11.33 14.29 8.27
N LYS A 122 11.58 15.45 8.91
CA LYS A 122 10.53 16.33 9.46
C LYS A 122 9.53 16.81 8.40
N LYS A 123 9.94 16.86 7.13
CA LYS A 123 9.12 17.24 5.98
C LYS A 123 8.80 16.04 5.08
N SER A 124 9.02 14.81 5.56
CA SER A 124 8.85 13.57 4.78
C SER A 124 9.69 13.52 3.49
N LEU A 125 10.87 14.18 3.49
CA LEU A 125 11.78 14.20 2.34
C LEU A 125 12.94 13.22 2.52
N PRO A 126 13.40 12.56 1.44
CA PRO A 126 14.58 11.70 1.47
C PRO A 126 15.88 12.50 1.32
N VAL A 127 16.97 11.98 1.89
CA VAL A 127 18.31 12.60 1.82
C VAL A 127 19.09 12.21 0.56
N LEU A 128 18.81 11.01 0.02
CA LEU A 128 19.49 10.48 -1.17
C LEU A 128 21.02 10.49 -0.99
N THR A 129 21.77 10.77 -2.06
CA THR A 129 23.24 10.78 -2.06
C THR A 129 23.83 12.14 -1.68
N LEU A 130 23.02 13.09 -1.20
CA LEU A 130 23.46 14.44 -0.85
C LEU A 130 24.62 14.47 0.18
N PRO A 131 24.63 13.64 1.25
CA PRO A 131 25.75 13.58 2.18
C PRO A 131 27.07 13.19 1.50
N PHE A 132 27.04 12.19 0.61
CA PHE A 132 28.20 11.79 -0.17
C PHE A 132 28.70 12.92 -1.06
N VAL A 133 27.81 13.64 -1.74
CA VAL A 133 28.16 14.76 -2.62
C VAL A 133 28.81 15.90 -1.84
N ILE A 134 28.17 16.35 -0.75
CA ILE A 134 28.69 17.46 0.07
C ILE A 134 30.05 17.09 0.67
N THR A 135 30.19 15.86 1.18
CA THR A 135 31.48 15.38 1.71
C THR A 135 32.55 15.34 0.62
N SER A 136 32.19 14.86 -0.57
CA SER A 136 33.12 14.82 -1.72
C SER A 136 33.56 16.20 -2.14
N PHE A 137 32.68 17.21 -2.13
CA PHE A 137 33.04 18.60 -2.46
C PHE A 137 34.04 19.17 -1.45
N ILE A 138 33.80 18.96 -0.15
CA ILE A 138 34.71 19.41 0.91
C ILE A 138 36.10 18.77 0.73
N ILE A 139 36.14 17.49 0.37
CA ILE A 139 37.41 16.79 0.13
C ILE A 139 38.09 17.28 -1.15
N ASP A 140 37.35 17.41 -2.24
CA ASP A 140 37.90 17.86 -3.54
C ASP A 140 38.45 19.29 -3.47
N LEU A 141 37.87 20.16 -2.63
CA LEU A 141 38.38 21.51 -2.37
C LEU A 141 39.58 21.52 -1.43
N SER A 142 39.64 20.62 -0.45
CA SER A 142 40.65 20.65 0.62
C SER A 142 41.92 19.87 0.30
N PHE A 143 41.88 18.83 -0.55
CA PHE A 143 43.00 17.90 -0.65
C PHE A 143 44.31 18.56 -1.11
N LYS A 144 44.23 19.56 -1.98
CA LYS A 144 45.40 20.32 -2.47
C LYS A 144 46.14 21.10 -1.38
N SER A 145 45.49 21.32 -0.24
CA SER A 145 46.12 21.94 0.93
C SER A 145 46.99 20.97 1.74
N PHE A 146 46.91 19.66 1.47
CA PHE A 146 47.67 18.64 2.20
C PHE A 146 48.80 18.08 1.34
N ALA A 147 50.05 18.44 1.66
CA ALA A 147 51.23 18.06 0.89
C ALA A 147 51.45 16.53 0.77
N ASN A 148 50.99 15.75 1.76
CA ASN A 148 51.20 14.30 1.82
C ASN A 148 50.02 13.48 1.25
N ILE A 149 49.01 14.14 0.67
CA ILE A 149 47.86 13.48 0.05
C ILE A 149 48.02 13.57 -1.47
N GLU A 150 48.41 12.44 -2.06
CA GLU A 150 48.68 12.36 -3.49
C GLU A 150 47.45 11.83 -4.24
N GLN A 151 47.01 12.59 -5.24
CA GLN A 151 45.94 12.18 -6.13
C GLN A 151 46.51 11.25 -7.22
N ILE A 152 45.81 10.15 -7.50
CA ILE A 152 46.12 9.29 -8.64
C ILE A 152 45.81 10.05 -9.92
N THR A 153 46.84 10.29 -10.74
CA THR A 153 46.68 10.99 -12.00
C THR A 153 45.80 10.18 -12.96
N GLN A 154 45.25 10.82 -14.00
CA GLN A 154 44.50 10.07 -15.02
C GLN A 154 45.41 9.06 -15.76
N PHE A 155 46.70 9.36 -15.88
CA PHE A 155 47.71 8.47 -16.47
C PHE A 155 48.04 7.27 -15.58
N ASP A 156 48.08 7.44 -14.27
CA ASP A 156 48.28 6.33 -13.33
C ASP A 156 47.00 5.52 -13.07
N ARG A 157 45.83 6.16 -13.23
CA ARG A 157 44.53 5.49 -13.32
C ARG A 157 44.44 4.60 -14.56
N PHE A 158 45.25 4.84 -15.59
CA PHE A 158 45.52 3.92 -16.70
C PHE A 158 46.41 2.74 -16.27
N THR A 159 46.03 2.12 -15.14
CA THR A 159 46.43 0.79 -14.75
C THR A 159 45.94 -0.27 -15.75
N VAL A 160 45.23 0.10 -16.82
CA VAL A 160 44.94 -0.75 -17.99
C VAL A 160 46.22 -1.22 -18.67
N LEU A 161 47.20 -0.33 -18.88
CA LEU A 161 48.48 -0.69 -19.49
C LEU A 161 49.37 -1.40 -18.47
N LEU A 162 49.47 -0.84 -17.25
CA LEU A 162 50.35 -1.37 -16.21
C LEU A 162 49.87 -2.73 -15.66
N ALA A 163 48.56 -2.94 -15.43
CA ALA A 163 48.04 -4.23 -14.95
C ALA A 163 48.09 -5.33 -16.03
N LYS A 164 47.92 -4.96 -17.31
CA LYS A 164 48.14 -5.87 -18.45
C LYS A 164 49.64 -6.21 -18.60
N GLN A 165 50.52 -5.24 -18.41
CA GLN A 165 51.97 -5.40 -18.45
C GLN A 165 52.52 -6.17 -17.22
N MET A 166 51.88 -6.03 -16.06
CA MET A 166 52.17 -6.76 -14.83
C MET A 166 51.43 -8.11 -14.71
N SER A 167 50.65 -8.51 -15.71
CA SER A 167 49.90 -9.78 -15.75
C SER A 167 49.02 -10.04 -14.50
N VAL A 168 48.32 -9.01 -14.02
CA VAL A 168 47.50 -9.12 -12.81
C VAL A 168 46.30 -10.07 -13.07
N PRO A 169 46.16 -11.20 -12.34
CA PRO A 169 45.23 -12.27 -12.71
C PRO A 169 43.75 -11.88 -12.77
N TRP A 170 43.30 -10.99 -11.88
CA TRP A 170 41.90 -10.59 -11.80
C TRP A 170 41.51 -9.55 -12.86
N TYR A 171 42.46 -8.73 -13.32
CA TYR A 171 42.20 -7.64 -14.28
C TYR A 171 41.69 -8.17 -15.62
N GLY A 172 42.34 -9.22 -16.15
CA GLY A 172 41.93 -9.84 -17.41
C GLY A 172 40.52 -10.42 -17.38
N LEU A 173 40.09 -10.93 -16.22
CA LEU A 173 38.72 -11.42 -16.03
C LEU A 173 37.71 -10.27 -16.03
N VAL A 174 37.99 -9.21 -15.27
CA VAL A 174 37.09 -8.05 -15.12
C VAL A 174 36.90 -7.30 -16.43
N HIS A 175 37.92 -7.18 -17.27
CA HIS A 175 37.86 -6.50 -18.57
C HIS A 175 37.73 -7.44 -19.77
N SER A 176 37.36 -8.70 -19.54
CA SER A 176 37.24 -9.73 -20.59
C SER A 176 36.23 -9.38 -21.70
N LEU A 177 35.20 -8.60 -21.37
CA LEU A 177 34.11 -8.24 -22.28
C LEU A 177 34.23 -6.83 -22.88
N ASP A 178 35.29 -6.09 -22.56
CA ASP A 178 35.40 -4.68 -22.95
C ASP A 178 35.58 -4.47 -24.46
N ASN A 179 36.10 -5.48 -25.17
CA ASN A 179 36.31 -5.45 -26.62
C ASN A 179 35.10 -5.93 -27.43
N ILE A 180 33.97 -6.27 -26.79
CA ILE A 180 32.77 -6.71 -27.51
C ILE A 180 32.16 -5.53 -28.26
N GLN A 181 31.88 -5.72 -29.55
CA GLN A 181 31.17 -4.74 -30.37
C GLN A 181 29.69 -4.68 -29.98
N LEU A 182 29.34 -3.68 -29.16
CA LEU A 182 27.97 -3.40 -28.73
C LEU A 182 27.42 -2.14 -29.40
N PRO A 183 26.10 -2.06 -29.66
CA PRO A 183 25.47 -0.80 -30.07
C PRO A 183 25.75 0.30 -29.05
N GLN A 184 25.98 1.53 -29.53
CA GLN A 184 26.44 2.66 -28.72
C GLN A 184 25.59 2.90 -27.45
N LEU A 185 24.26 2.84 -27.57
CA LEU A 185 23.33 2.99 -26.43
C LEU A 185 23.58 1.93 -25.35
N VAL A 186 23.73 0.67 -25.75
CA VAL A 186 23.93 -0.47 -24.85
C VAL A 186 25.31 -0.42 -24.21
N TYR A 187 26.33 -0.08 -24.99
CA TYR A 187 27.70 0.11 -24.51
C TYR A 187 27.77 1.15 -23.38
N TYR A 188 27.27 2.37 -23.63
CA TYR A 188 27.31 3.42 -22.62
C TYR A 188 26.39 3.12 -21.44
N TYR A 189 25.26 2.44 -21.63
CA TYR A 189 24.41 2.02 -20.52
C TYR A 189 25.14 1.10 -19.54
N PHE A 190 25.85 0.07 -20.06
CA PHE A 190 26.64 -0.82 -19.20
C PHE A 190 27.83 -0.12 -18.56
N LYS A 191 28.56 0.73 -19.30
CA LYS A 191 29.64 1.55 -18.73
C LYS A 191 29.12 2.48 -17.61
N THR A 192 27.93 3.06 -17.77
CA THR A 192 27.31 3.91 -16.72
C THR A 192 26.86 3.09 -15.52
N LEU A 193 26.34 1.87 -15.70
CA LEU A 193 26.05 0.98 -14.57
C LEU A 193 27.32 0.60 -13.80
N ALA A 194 28.41 0.31 -14.52
CA ALA A 194 29.71 0.03 -13.93
C ALA A 194 30.27 1.23 -13.17
N SER A 195 30.09 2.45 -13.71
CA SER A 195 30.63 3.67 -13.10
C SER A 195 30.03 3.98 -11.73
N ILE A 196 28.87 3.41 -11.37
CA ILE A 196 28.31 3.44 -10.01
C ILE A 196 29.32 2.96 -8.97
N PHE A 197 30.18 1.99 -9.31
CA PHE A 197 31.28 1.49 -8.47
C PHE A 197 32.65 2.01 -8.89
N PHE A 198 32.70 3.15 -9.59
CA PHE A 198 33.93 3.79 -10.04
C PHE A 198 34.82 2.89 -10.91
N THR A 199 34.20 1.96 -11.65
CA THR A 199 34.84 1.10 -12.64
C THR A 199 34.23 1.33 -14.00
N ASP A 200 34.99 1.10 -15.05
CA ASP A 200 34.52 1.15 -16.43
C ASP A 200 34.37 -0.26 -17.03
N SER A 201 34.42 -1.34 -16.27
CA SER A 201 34.25 -2.70 -16.83
C SER A 201 32.85 -2.94 -17.39
N ILE A 202 32.74 -3.41 -18.64
CA ILE A 202 31.45 -3.82 -19.23
C ILE A 202 30.88 -5.04 -18.49
N LEU A 203 31.73 -5.97 -18.06
CA LEU A 203 31.31 -7.14 -17.30
C LEU A 203 30.61 -6.73 -15.99
N VAL A 204 31.19 -5.78 -15.25
CA VAL A 204 30.57 -5.24 -14.02
C VAL A 204 29.20 -4.64 -14.34
N GLY A 205 29.08 -3.84 -15.39
CA GLY A 205 27.82 -3.26 -15.84
C GLY A 205 26.74 -4.30 -16.17
N ILE A 206 27.12 -5.38 -16.88
CA ILE A 206 26.23 -6.49 -17.21
C ILE A 206 25.78 -7.23 -15.95
N LEU A 207 26.69 -7.51 -15.01
CA LEU A 207 26.36 -8.20 -13.76
C LEU A 207 25.38 -7.39 -12.91
N ILE A 208 25.57 -6.07 -12.81
CA ILE A 208 24.63 -5.16 -12.12
C ILE A 208 23.27 -5.18 -12.83
N PHE A 209 23.25 -5.08 -14.16
CA PHE A 209 22.01 -5.12 -14.93
C PHE A 209 21.23 -6.42 -14.70
N VAL A 210 21.90 -7.57 -14.80
CA VAL A 210 21.28 -8.89 -14.59
C VAL A 210 20.76 -9.03 -13.16
N ALA A 211 21.54 -8.61 -12.16
CA ALA A 211 21.10 -8.62 -10.77
C ALA A 211 19.87 -7.72 -10.55
N LEU A 212 19.87 -6.51 -11.13
CA LEU A 212 18.73 -5.60 -11.05
C LEU A 212 17.50 -6.18 -11.75
N LEU A 213 17.67 -6.79 -12.92
CA LEU A 213 16.60 -7.38 -13.73
C LEU A 213 15.93 -8.57 -13.02
N ILE A 214 16.72 -9.47 -12.43
CA ILE A 214 16.21 -10.59 -11.63
C ILE A 214 15.45 -10.06 -10.41
N HIS A 215 15.98 -9.02 -9.74
CA HIS A 215 15.35 -8.43 -8.58
C HIS A 215 14.03 -7.72 -8.91
N SER A 216 14.06 -6.82 -9.89
CA SER A 216 12.90 -6.03 -10.30
C SER A 216 13.00 -5.61 -11.76
N ARG A 217 12.07 -6.15 -12.57
CA ARG A 217 11.88 -5.77 -13.97
C ARG A 217 11.53 -4.30 -14.07
N ILE A 218 10.68 -3.81 -13.16
CA ILE A 218 10.26 -2.40 -13.11
C ILE A 218 11.46 -1.48 -12.83
N LYS A 219 12.35 -1.82 -11.89
CA LYS A 219 13.56 -0.99 -11.65
C LYS A 219 14.44 -0.94 -12.90
N SER A 220 14.65 -2.08 -13.55
CA SER A 220 15.47 -2.15 -14.76
C SER A 220 14.87 -1.35 -15.92
N THR A 221 13.55 -1.39 -16.13
CA THR A 221 12.90 -0.61 -17.19
C THR A 221 13.00 0.89 -16.95
N VAL A 222 12.74 1.37 -15.73
CA VAL A 222 12.84 2.81 -15.45
C VAL A 222 14.28 3.32 -15.41
N ALA A 223 15.23 2.48 -14.96
CA ALA A 223 16.66 2.76 -15.03
C ALA A 223 17.11 2.94 -16.49
N PHE A 224 16.69 2.02 -17.37
CA PHE A 224 16.95 2.11 -18.79
C PHE A 224 16.25 3.31 -19.42
N LEU A 225 14.99 3.59 -19.07
CA LEU A 225 14.22 4.72 -19.58
C LEU A 225 14.91 6.06 -19.27
N GLY A 226 15.32 6.27 -18.01
CA GLY A 226 16.03 7.49 -17.59
C GLY A 226 17.33 7.68 -18.38
N PHE A 227 18.13 6.61 -18.51
CA PHE A 227 19.36 6.66 -19.30
C PHE A 227 19.09 6.87 -20.80
N PHE A 228 18.10 6.19 -21.37
CA PHE A 228 17.72 6.30 -22.78
C PHE A 228 17.31 7.73 -23.14
N CYS A 229 16.48 8.37 -22.31
CA CYS A 229 16.09 9.76 -22.51
C CYS A 229 17.30 10.70 -22.44
N ALA A 230 18.23 10.47 -21.50
CA ALA A 230 19.45 11.26 -21.40
C ALA A 230 20.38 11.05 -22.61
N PHE A 231 20.52 9.83 -23.11
CA PHE A 231 21.27 9.51 -24.32
C PHE A 231 20.67 10.18 -25.56
N ALA A 232 19.34 10.14 -25.70
CA ALA A 232 18.64 10.80 -26.79
C ALA A 232 18.83 12.33 -26.75
N VAL A 233 18.64 12.96 -25.59
CA VAL A 233 18.90 14.40 -25.39
C VAL A 233 20.35 14.74 -25.70
N SER A 234 21.30 13.91 -25.24
CA SER A 234 22.73 14.12 -25.50
C SER A 234 23.03 14.13 -26.99
N LYS A 235 22.43 13.20 -27.77
CA LYS A 235 22.58 13.19 -29.23
C LYS A 235 21.94 14.39 -29.91
N ILE A 236 20.77 14.85 -29.44
CA ILE A 236 20.07 16.01 -30.00
C ILE A 236 20.87 17.31 -29.76
N VAL A 237 21.44 17.46 -28.57
CA VAL A 237 22.16 18.68 -28.15
C VAL A 237 23.64 18.66 -28.58
N GLY A 238 24.16 17.51 -29.03
CA GLY A 238 25.57 17.35 -29.40
C GLY A 238 26.51 17.22 -28.19
N PHE A 239 26.02 16.68 -27.08
CA PHE A 239 26.81 16.42 -25.88
C PHE A 239 27.68 15.16 -26.04
N ASP A 240 28.92 15.23 -25.57
CA ASP A 240 29.85 14.10 -25.63
C ASP A 240 29.40 12.95 -24.70
N LEU A 241 29.06 11.81 -25.33
CA LEU A 241 28.56 10.63 -24.64
C LEU A 241 29.59 10.00 -23.70
N GLN A 242 30.90 10.21 -23.92
CA GLN A 242 31.92 9.71 -22.99
C GLN A 242 31.78 10.36 -21.61
N GLN A 243 31.39 11.64 -21.55
CA GLN A 243 31.21 12.37 -20.30
C GLN A 243 30.09 11.76 -19.43
N LEU A 244 29.10 11.08 -20.01
CA LEU A 244 28.06 10.37 -19.25
C LEU A 244 28.62 9.21 -18.41
N THR A 245 29.81 8.72 -18.72
CA THR A 245 30.44 7.63 -17.95
C THR A 245 31.42 8.15 -16.89
N ALA A 246 31.82 9.41 -16.99
CA ALA A 246 32.75 10.03 -16.06
C ALA A 246 32.07 10.46 -14.75
N ASN A 247 32.77 10.31 -13.63
CA ASN A 247 32.42 10.88 -12.32
C ASN A 247 30.94 10.74 -11.90
N LEU A 248 30.30 9.59 -12.19
CA LEU A 248 28.88 9.32 -11.89
C LEU A 248 27.86 10.20 -12.65
N ALA A 249 28.25 10.90 -13.73
CA ALA A 249 27.36 11.77 -14.49
C ALA A 249 26.08 11.04 -14.96
N GLY A 250 26.24 9.93 -15.69
CA GLY A 250 25.14 9.13 -16.21
C GLY A 250 24.31 8.45 -15.10
N THR A 251 24.92 8.22 -13.94
CA THR A 251 24.25 7.65 -12.75
C THR A 251 23.10 8.55 -12.28
N ASN A 252 23.17 9.87 -12.48
CA ASN A 252 22.07 10.78 -12.18
C ASN A 252 20.76 10.33 -12.86
N PHE A 253 20.84 9.94 -14.14
CA PHE A 253 19.66 9.57 -14.93
C PHE A 253 19.14 8.18 -14.58
N ILE A 254 20.04 7.24 -14.23
CA ILE A 254 19.65 5.91 -13.75
C ILE A 254 18.95 6.01 -12.39
N PHE A 255 19.53 6.76 -11.44
CA PHE A 255 18.93 6.95 -10.12
C PHE A 255 17.64 7.75 -10.19
N TRP A 256 17.56 8.75 -11.07
CA TRP A 256 16.32 9.46 -11.35
C TRP A 256 15.19 8.52 -11.77
N GLY A 257 15.46 7.65 -12.74
CA GLY A 257 14.52 6.64 -13.21
C GLY A 257 14.06 5.72 -12.08
N ILE A 258 14.99 5.14 -11.32
CA ILE A 258 14.67 4.20 -10.23
C ILE A 258 13.88 4.91 -9.11
N ALA A 259 14.33 6.07 -8.67
CA ALA A 259 13.74 6.83 -7.58
C ALA A 259 12.30 7.25 -7.90
N MET A 260 12.11 7.99 -9.01
CA MET A 260 10.82 8.60 -9.35
C MET A 260 9.89 7.65 -10.10
N GLY A 261 10.43 6.73 -10.91
CA GLY A 261 9.65 5.78 -11.68
C GLY A 261 9.24 4.53 -10.91
N SER A 262 9.89 4.23 -9.76
CA SER A 262 9.61 2.96 -9.08
C SER A 262 9.64 2.93 -7.56
N PHE A 263 10.28 3.88 -6.88
CA PHE A 263 10.48 3.82 -5.43
C PHE A 263 9.59 4.81 -4.68
N PHE A 264 9.72 6.12 -4.94
CA PHE A 264 8.97 7.14 -4.21
C PHE A 264 7.53 7.28 -4.72
N ILE A 265 7.30 7.05 -6.01
CA ILE A 265 5.96 7.01 -6.60
C ILE A 265 5.63 5.56 -6.92
N ILE A 266 4.40 5.14 -6.64
CA ILE A 266 3.90 3.82 -7.06
C ILE A 266 3.98 3.74 -8.58
N PRO A 267 4.69 2.74 -9.15
CA PRO A 267 4.85 2.65 -10.60
C PRO A 267 3.52 2.63 -11.33
N ASN A 268 3.34 3.58 -12.25
CA ASN A 268 2.23 3.64 -13.19
C ASN A 268 2.65 4.34 -14.51
N ILE A 269 1.77 4.40 -15.51
CA ILE A 269 2.08 5.09 -16.78
C ILE A 269 2.53 6.55 -16.58
N TYR A 270 1.94 7.28 -15.64
CA TYR A 270 2.28 8.68 -15.37
C TYR A 270 3.67 8.81 -14.75
N SER A 271 4.10 7.88 -13.88
CA SER A 271 5.45 7.88 -13.33
C SER A 271 6.52 7.67 -14.41
N TYR A 272 6.23 6.84 -15.42
CA TYR A 272 7.12 6.63 -16.57
C TYR A 272 7.19 7.87 -17.45
N LEU A 273 6.02 8.48 -17.75
CA LEU A 273 5.95 9.75 -18.48
C LEU A 273 6.67 10.88 -17.73
N LEU A 274 6.58 10.91 -16.40
CA LEU A 274 7.29 11.88 -15.57
C LEU A 274 8.81 11.69 -15.65
N VAL A 275 9.30 10.44 -15.58
CA VAL A 275 10.73 10.14 -15.76
C VAL A 275 11.18 10.62 -17.15
N ALA A 276 10.47 10.23 -18.21
CA ALA A 276 10.83 10.59 -19.58
C ALA A 276 10.78 12.11 -19.82
N GLY A 277 9.71 12.78 -19.37
CA GLY A 277 9.47 14.21 -19.61
C GLY A 277 10.38 15.14 -18.81
N LEU A 278 10.82 14.74 -17.62
CA LEU A 278 11.71 15.56 -16.78
C LEU A 278 13.18 15.17 -16.84
N THR A 279 13.55 14.07 -17.52
CA THR A 279 14.96 13.75 -17.79
C THR A 279 15.69 14.88 -18.55
N PRO A 280 15.10 15.55 -19.56
CA PRO A 280 15.73 16.72 -20.19
C PRO A 280 16.01 17.87 -19.19
N VAL A 281 15.10 18.10 -18.23
CA VAL A 281 15.29 19.12 -17.17
C VAL A 281 16.43 18.72 -16.24
N LEU A 282 16.51 17.44 -15.88
CA LEU A 282 17.63 16.90 -15.11
C LEU A 282 18.96 17.06 -15.85
N PHE A 283 18.95 16.82 -17.17
CA PHE A 283 20.13 16.98 -18.02
C PHE A 283 20.59 18.44 -18.07
N LEU A 284 19.66 19.38 -18.23
CA LEU A 284 19.94 20.81 -18.18
C LEU A 284 20.54 21.23 -16.83
N LEU A 285 19.97 20.73 -15.73
CA LEU A 285 20.48 20.98 -14.38
C LEU A 285 21.90 20.43 -14.20
N TYR A 286 22.14 19.20 -14.65
CA TYR A 286 23.48 18.59 -14.63
C TYR A 286 24.49 19.43 -15.42
N ALA A 287 24.18 19.77 -16.67
CA ALA A 287 25.07 20.56 -17.53
C ALA A 287 25.36 21.95 -16.94
N GLY A 288 24.34 22.59 -16.36
CA GLY A 288 24.49 23.86 -15.65
C GLY A 288 25.42 23.76 -14.45
N ILE A 289 25.24 22.73 -13.60
CA ILE A 289 26.10 22.49 -12.44
C ILE A 289 27.54 22.23 -12.87
N GLU A 290 27.78 21.33 -13.84
CA GLU A 290 29.11 21.03 -14.36
C GLU A 290 29.80 22.29 -14.91
N LYS A 291 29.05 23.16 -15.60
CA LYS A 291 29.60 24.42 -16.11
C LYS A 291 29.96 25.41 -15.00
N ILE A 292 29.16 25.49 -13.93
CA ILE A 292 29.44 26.36 -12.77
C ILE A 292 30.69 25.91 -12.03
N ILE A 293 30.86 24.59 -11.86
CA ILE A 293 32.01 24.05 -11.13
C ILE A 293 33.25 23.86 -12.01
N ALA A 294 33.14 24.09 -13.32
CA ALA A 294 34.25 23.95 -14.25
C ALA A 294 35.45 24.81 -13.80
N GLY A 295 36.64 24.20 -13.76
CA GLY A 295 37.88 24.87 -13.33
C GLY A 295 38.13 24.90 -11.82
N SER A 296 37.14 24.58 -10.98
CA SER A 296 37.33 24.48 -9.52
C SER A 296 37.98 23.17 -9.06
N GLY A 297 38.06 22.16 -9.93
CA GLY A 297 38.51 20.81 -9.59
C GLY A 297 37.43 19.93 -8.94
N LEU A 298 36.20 20.42 -8.83
CA LEU A 298 35.03 19.66 -8.37
C LEU A 298 34.45 18.79 -9.50
N SER A 299 33.64 17.80 -9.13
CA SER A 299 32.78 17.03 -10.04
C SER A 299 31.36 16.98 -9.47
N SER A 300 30.31 17.04 -10.30
CA SER A 300 28.94 17.14 -9.76
C SER A 300 28.42 15.85 -9.11
N TYR A 301 29.06 14.71 -9.36
CA TYR A 301 28.65 13.38 -8.90
C TYR A 301 27.17 13.11 -9.19
N THR A 302 26.35 13.01 -8.13
CA THR A 302 24.90 12.74 -8.19
C THR A 302 24.07 13.92 -7.67
N LEU A 303 24.63 15.14 -7.70
CA LEU A 303 23.99 16.35 -7.17
C LEU A 303 22.70 16.69 -7.91
N ALA A 304 22.74 16.67 -9.25
CA ALA A 304 21.60 17.02 -10.09
C ALA A 304 20.39 16.10 -9.79
N PHE A 305 20.65 14.80 -9.68
CA PHE A 305 19.65 13.81 -9.27
C PHE A 305 19.06 14.12 -7.90
N SER A 306 19.92 14.37 -6.90
CA SER A 306 19.48 14.60 -5.52
C SER A 306 18.60 15.85 -5.43
N VAL A 307 19.05 16.97 -5.99
CA VAL A 307 18.34 18.25 -5.95
C VAL A 307 16.99 18.17 -6.64
N LEU A 308 16.93 17.67 -7.88
CA LEU A 308 15.67 17.60 -8.62
C LEU A 308 14.67 16.63 -7.98
N THR A 309 15.14 15.49 -7.47
CA THR A 309 14.30 14.50 -6.80
C THR A 309 13.69 15.07 -5.52
N ILE A 310 14.49 15.73 -4.68
CA ILE A 310 14.01 16.36 -3.44
C ILE A 310 13.01 17.46 -3.76
N LEU A 311 13.33 18.35 -4.72
CA LEU A 311 12.45 19.43 -5.14
C LEU A 311 11.11 18.90 -5.63
N LEU A 312 11.12 17.88 -6.49
CA LEU A 312 9.91 17.31 -7.05
C LEU A 312 9.06 16.61 -5.97
N ILE A 313 9.67 15.84 -5.08
CA ILE A 313 8.93 15.19 -3.98
C ILE A 313 8.28 16.25 -3.09
N TYR A 314 9.00 17.32 -2.75
CA TYR A 314 8.46 18.43 -1.97
C TYR A 314 7.22 19.04 -2.64
N VAL A 315 7.30 19.35 -3.93
CA VAL A 315 6.15 19.88 -4.69
C VAL A 315 4.98 18.89 -4.71
N LEU A 316 5.24 17.60 -4.92
CA LEU A 316 4.20 16.58 -5.05
C LEU A 316 3.46 16.28 -3.74
N ILE A 317 4.13 16.35 -2.59
CA ILE A 317 3.53 16.11 -1.26
C ILE A 317 2.53 17.21 -0.89
N HIS A 318 2.74 18.44 -1.35
CA HIS A 318 1.89 19.59 -1.01
C HIS A 318 0.60 19.71 -1.84
N ARG A 319 0.27 18.73 -2.68
CA ARG A 319 -0.93 18.75 -3.51
C ARG A 319 -2.15 18.21 -2.76
N THR A 320 -3.30 18.85 -2.96
CA THR A 320 -4.59 18.42 -2.41
C THR A 320 -5.20 17.23 -3.16
N PHE A 321 -4.93 17.09 -4.47
CA PHE A 321 -5.42 16.00 -5.31
C PHE A 321 -4.28 15.14 -5.85
N ASN A 322 -4.28 13.85 -5.51
CA ASN A 322 -3.19 12.91 -5.81
C ASN A 322 -3.67 11.69 -6.63
N LYS A 323 -4.21 11.94 -7.84
CA LYS A 323 -4.66 10.85 -8.74
C LYS A 323 -3.51 10.18 -9.50
N PHE A 324 -2.56 10.97 -10.02
CA PHE A 324 -1.55 10.48 -10.97
C PHE A 324 -0.24 10.04 -10.32
N PHE A 325 0.24 10.80 -9.34
CA PHE A 325 1.49 10.49 -8.61
C PHE A 325 1.12 10.17 -7.17
N VAL A 326 1.07 8.88 -6.88
CA VAL A 326 0.64 8.34 -5.58
C VAL A 326 1.87 7.83 -4.84
N PHE A 327 2.06 8.30 -3.61
CA PHE A 327 3.12 7.81 -2.73
C PHE A 327 2.69 6.50 -2.05
N PRO A 328 3.59 5.51 -1.90
CA PRO A 328 3.27 4.29 -1.19
C PRO A 328 3.15 4.54 0.31
N LEU A 329 2.04 4.08 0.92
CA LEU A 329 1.85 4.12 2.38
C LEU A 329 2.84 3.20 3.11
N ILE A 330 3.17 2.06 2.51
CA ILE A 330 4.11 1.07 3.04
C ILE A 330 5.18 0.82 1.99
N GLN A 331 6.45 1.01 2.38
CA GLN A 331 7.57 0.81 1.47
C GLN A 331 8.08 -0.63 1.49
N TYR A 332 7.72 -1.39 0.45
CA TYR A 332 8.10 -2.80 0.31
C TYR A 332 9.48 -3.02 -0.30
N TYR A 333 10.16 -1.97 -0.79
CA TYR A 333 11.45 -2.04 -1.50
C TYR A 333 11.46 -2.94 -2.77
N ASN A 334 10.29 -3.37 -3.20
CA ASN A 334 10.03 -4.17 -4.40
C ASN A 334 8.85 -3.55 -5.17
N PRO A 335 9.12 -2.85 -6.29
CA PRO A 335 8.09 -2.10 -7.01
C PRO A 335 6.95 -2.96 -7.53
N GLU A 336 7.22 -4.18 -7.99
CA GLU A 336 6.18 -5.10 -8.47
C GLU A 336 5.20 -5.44 -7.35
N LYS A 337 5.73 -5.80 -6.17
CA LYS A 337 4.89 -6.06 -4.98
C LYS A 337 4.03 -4.83 -4.65
N THR A 338 4.60 -3.62 -4.72
CA THR A 338 3.87 -2.37 -4.49
C THR A 338 2.74 -2.18 -5.50
N VAL A 339 2.99 -2.36 -6.80
CA VAL A 339 1.96 -2.24 -7.86
C VAL A 339 0.84 -3.26 -7.65
N TYR A 340 1.18 -4.54 -7.47
CA TYR A 340 0.15 -5.57 -7.28
C TYR A 340 -0.70 -5.33 -6.05
N LYS A 341 -0.09 -4.91 -4.92
CA LYS A 341 -0.85 -4.58 -3.71
C LYS A 341 -1.73 -3.35 -3.90
N ARG A 342 -1.26 -2.30 -4.58
CA ARG A 342 -2.07 -1.11 -4.87
C ARG A 342 -3.26 -1.45 -5.76
N VAL A 343 -3.04 -2.17 -6.86
CA VAL A 343 -4.12 -2.54 -7.78
C VAL A 343 -5.13 -3.45 -7.08
N ASN A 344 -4.66 -4.41 -6.30
CA ASN A 344 -5.55 -5.26 -5.51
C ASN A 344 -6.34 -4.44 -4.48
N PHE A 345 -5.70 -3.52 -3.76
CA PHE A 345 -6.40 -2.65 -2.81
C PHE A 345 -7.52 -1.85 -3.48
N LEU A 346 -7.23 -1.20 -4.62
CA LEU A 346 -8.25 -0.46 -5.37
C LEU A 346 -9.38 -1.36 -5.86
N GLN A 347 -9.08 -2.53 -6.44
CA GLN A 347 -10.12 -3.45 -6.92
C GLN A 347 -11.07 -3.96 -5.84
N ARG A 348 -10.60 -4.04 -4.58
CA ARG A 348 -11.31 -4.72 -3.50
C ARG A 348 -11.97 -3.78 -2.52
N PHE A 349 -11.34 -2.63 -2.30
CA PHE A 349 -11.61 -1.73 -1.18
C PHE A 349 -11.76 -0.27 -1.62
N GLU A 350 -11.95 0.02 -2.91
CA GLU A 350 -12.25 1.39 -3.38
C GLU A 350 -13.47 1.99 -2.67
N ASN A 351 -14.50 1.18 -2.41
CA ASN A 351 -15.71 1.57 -1.69
C ASN A 351 -15.72 1.07 -0.22
N ASP A 352 -14.59 0.64 0.34
CA ASP A 352 -14.58 0.20 1.74
C ASP A 352 -14.64 1.41 2.67
N LEU A 353 -15.57 1.37 3.62
CA LEU A 353 -15.81 2.48 4.53
C LEU A 353 -15.14 2.24 5.87
N PRO A 354 -14.49 3.26 6.46
CA PRO A 354 -13.96 3.17 7.81
C PRO A 354 -15.04 2.87 8.86
N PHE A 355 -16.26 3.38 8.65
CA PHE A 355 -17.38 3.24 9.57
C PHE A 355 -18.64 2.76 8.83
N LYS A 356 -18.99 1.48 9.01
CA LYS A 356 -20.06 0.82 8.25
C LYS A 356 -21.40 0.93 8.96
N MET A 357 -22.19 1.94 8.59
CA MET A 357 -23.55 2.14 9.10
C MET A 357 -24.55 1.17 8.45
N LYS A 358 -25.56 0.74 9.22
CA LYS A 358 -26.77 0.04 8.78
C LYS A 358 -27.90 1.04 8.55
N LEU A 359 -28.93 0.60 7.82
CA LEU A 359 -30.15 1.37 7.69
C LEU A 359 -30.86 1.46 9.05
N PRO A 360 -31.45 2.62 9.41
CA PRO A 360 -32.01 2.87 10.75
C PRO A 360 -33.39 2.21 10.97
N PHE A 361 -33.70 1.11 10.29
CA PHE A 361 -35.01 0.46 10.34
C PHE A 361 -34.95 -1.03 10.00
N LEU A 362 -36.04 -1.75 10.30
CA LEU A 362 -36.26 -3.15 9.93
C LEU A 362 -37.15 -3.25 8.68
N GLY A 363 -36.90 -4.28 7.87
CA GLY A 363 -37.69 -4.57 6.68
C GLY A 363 -37.41 -3.66 5.49
N GLU A 364 -38.28 -3.74 4.49
CA GLU A 364 -38.21 -2.99 3.24
C GLU A 364 -38.77 -1.58 3.39
N TRP A 365 -37.99 -0.58 3.01
CA TRP A 365 -38.39 0.83 3.00
C TRP A 365 -38.02 1.46 1.65
N THR A 366 -38.82 2.41 1.20
CA THR A 366 -38.59 3.22 -0.01
C THR A 366 -37.89 4.51 0.36
N VAL A 367 -36.88 4.90 -0.42
CA VAL A 367 -36.27 6.23 -0.34
C VAL A 367 -37.21 7.23 -1.00
N SER A 368 -37.98 7.99 -0.21
CA SER A 368 -38.92 8.99 -0.74
C SER A 368 -38.21 10.25 -1.23
N GLN A 369 -37.13 10.66 -0.56
CA GLN A 369 -36.30 11.78 -0.98
C GLN A 369 -34.81 11.45 -0.82
N GLY A 370 -34.05 11.58 -1.92
CA GLY A 370 -32.61 11.30 -1.97
C GLY A 370 -31.73 12.53 -1.72
N TYR A 371 -30.43 12.36 -1.96
CA TYR A 371 -29.49 13.49 -1.98
C TYR A 371 -29.85 14.49 -3.10
N HIS A 372 -29.79 15.77 -2.77
CA HIS A 372 -30.16 16.90 -3.63
C HIS A 372 -31.59 16.81 -4.18
N GLY A 373 -32.52 16.24 -3.40
CA GLY A 373 -33.92 16.12 -3.79
C GLY A 373 -34.64 17.46 -3.93
N GLU A 374 -35.86 17.43 -4.48
CA GLU A 374 -36.55 18.63 -4.99
C GLU A 374 -37.23 19.50 -3.92
N ILE A 375 -37.45 18.96 -2.71
CA ILE A 375 -38.31 19.58 -1.68
C ILE A 375 -37.49 20.21 -0.54
N THR A 376 -37.09 19.40 0.46
CA THR A 376 -36.39 19.87 1.68
C THR A 376 -34.87 19.70 1.63
N HIS A 377 -34.36 18.76 0.81
CA HIS A 377 -32.92 18.46 0.69
C HIS A 377 -32.19 19.41 -0.27
N LEU A 378 -32.19 20.70 0.07
CA LEU A 378 -31.58 21.77 -0.73
C LEU A 378 -30.37 22.39 -0.02
N GLY A 379 -29.39 22.85 -0.80
CA GLY A 379 -28.22 23.57 -0.30
C GLY A 379 -27.45 22.79 0.77
N GLU A 380 -27.35 23.34 1.98
CA GLU A 380 -26.59 22.76 3.10
C GLU A 380 -27.22 21.48 3.69
N TRP A 381 -28.50 21.23 3.40
CA TRP A 381 -29.22 20.02 3.82
C TRP A 381 -29.40 19.00 2.68
N GLY A 382 -28.65 19.17 1.59
CA GLY A 382 -28.76 18.34 0.40
C GLY A 382 -28.33 16.88 0.56
N ASN A 383 -27.66 16.49 1.64
CA ASN A 383 -27.17 15.11 1.82
C ASN A 383 -27.94 14.32 2.89
N ALA A 384 -29.24 14.62 3.04
CA ALA A 384 -30.15 13.87 3.88
C ALA A 384 -30.94 12.82 3.07
N LEU A 385 -31.60 11.89 3.77
CA LEU A 385 -32.42 10.84 3.18
C LEU A 385 -33.73 10.71 3.96
N ASP A 386 -34.83 10.64 3.22
CA ASP A 386 -36.15 10.35 3.79
C ASP A 386 -36.60 8.93 3.40
N PHE A 387 -37.16 8.23 4.38
CA PHE A 387 -37.61 6.85 4.22
C PHE A 387 -39.08 6.68 4.60
N VAL A 388 -39.81 5.96 3.75
CA VAL A 388 -41.22 5.57 3.93
C VAL A 388 -41.41 4.09 3.67
N ILE A 389 -42.54 3.51 4.07
CA ILE A 389 -42.93 2.15 3.66
C ILE A 389 -44.02 2.28 2.60
N THR A 390 -43.88 1.56 1.48
CA THR A 390 -44.87 1.58 0.40
C THR A 390 -45.44 0.18 0.12
N ASP A 391 -46.68 0.13 -0.38
CA ASP A 391 -47.27 -1.09 -0.92
C ASP A 391 -46.88 -1.33 -2.39
N ASN A 392 -47.44 -2.37 -3.01
CA ASN A 392 -47.17 -2.73 -4.41
C ASN A 392 -47.61 -1.63 -5.41
N ASP A 393 -48.55 -0.77 -5.03
CA ASP A 393 -49.01 0.37 -5.84
C ASP A 393 -48.23 1.66 -5.52
N LYS A 394 -47.14 1.54 -4.74
CA LYS A 394 -46.30 2.64 -4.24
C LYS A 394 -47.00 3.63 -3.32
N LYS A 395 -48.12 3.23 -2.68
CA LYS A 395 -48.80 4.08 -1.69
C LYS A 395 -48.16 3.92 -0.31
N THR A 396 -48.09 5.01 0.44
CA THR A 396 -47.52 5.06 1.80
C THR A 396 -48.49 4.65 2.90
N TYR A 397 -49.77 4.43 2.56
CA TYR A 397 -50.85 4.16 3.49
C TYR A 397 -51.87 3.16 2.96
N SER A 398 -52.62 2.59 3.90
CA SER A 398 -53.86 1.86 3.64
C SER A 398 -55.07 2.80 3.67
N LEU A 399 -56.09 2.54 2.84
CA LEU A 399 -57.28 3.40 2.81
C LEU A 399 -57.97 3.41 4.18
N PRO A 400 -58.39 4.58 4.70
CA PRO A 400 -58.63 5.83 3.97
C PRO A 400 -57.44 6.81 3.87
N GLY A 401 -56.32 6.61 4.58
CA GLY A 401 -55.15 7.50 4.53
C GLY A 401 -55.34 8.86 5.22
N THR A 402 -56.23 8.92 6.21
CA THR A 402 -56.60 10.18 6.89
C THR A 402 -56.04 10.30 8.30
N LYS A 403 -55.62 9.17 8.89
CA LYS A 403 -55.03 9.10 10.22
C LYS A 403 -53.60 8.58 10.13
N LYS A 404 -52.76 8.95 11.10
CA LYS A 404 -51.37 8.46 11.23
C LYS A 404 -51.29 6.94 11.21
N ASP A 405 -52.21 6.26 11.90
CA ASP A 405 -52.24 4.79 11.97
C ASP A 405 -52.55 4.10 10.63
N ASP A 406 -53.05 4.84 9.63
CA ASP A 406 -53.30 4.31 8.29
C ASP A 406 -51.98 4.13 7.50
N PHE A 407 -50.91 4.84 7.88
CA PHE A 407 -49.61 4.84 7.21
C PHE A 407 -48.72 3.68 7.67
N TYR A 408 -48.11 2.97 6.72
CA TYR A 408 -47.42 1.72 6.99
C TYR A 408 -46.17 1.88 7.87
N CYS A 409 -45.50 3.03 7.79
CA CYS A 409 -44.29 3.37 8.56
C CYS A 409 -44.60 3.89 9.97
N TYR A 410 -45.82 4.38 10.25
CA TYR A 410 -46.14 4.94 11.57
C TYR A 410 -45.96 3.89 12.67
N ASN A 411 -45.38 4.31 13.80
CA ASN A 411 -45.12 3.46 14.96
C ASN A 411 -44.20 2.24 14.71
N LYS A 412 -43.47 2.21 13.58
CA LYS A 412 -42.42 1.20 13.32
C LYS A 412 -41.14 1.52 14.08
N PRO A 413 -40.37 0.50 14.53
CA PRO A 413 -39.15 0.73 15.30
C PRO A 413 -38.05 1.38 14.45
N VAL A 414 -37.35 2.32 15.07
CA VAL A 414 -36.18 3.01 14.52
C VAL A 414 -34.94 2.52 15.27
N LEU A 415 -33.90 2.20 14.52
CA LEU A 415 -32.69 1.54 15.02
C LEU A 415 -31.48 2.46 14.98
N ALA A 416 -30.52 2.17 15.87
CA ALA A 416 -29.18 2.75 15.83
C ALA A 416 -28.45 2.29 14.55
N PRO A 417 -28.06 3.23 13.66
CA PRO A 417 -27.37 2.90 12.41
C PRO A 417 -25.95 2.35 12.67
N ALA A 418 -25.33 2.71 13.78
CA ALA A 418 -24.03 2.22 14.20
C ALA A 418 -23.80 2.43 15.70
N ASP A 419 -22.69 1.90 16.21
CA ASP A 419 -22.29 2.02 17.62
C ASP A 419 -21.99 3.48 17.97
N GLY A 420 -22.45 3.96 19.13
CA GLY A 420 -22.18 5.34 19.55
C GLY A 420 -22.85 5.71 20.86
N TYR A 421 -22.63 6.94 21.30
CA TYR A 421 -23.28 7.50 22.49
C TYR A 421 -24.46 8.37 22.08
N VAL A 422 -25.59 8.20 22.74
CA VAL A 422 -26.74 9.11 22.59
C VAL A 422 -26.32 10.48 23.11
N TYR A 423 -26.19 11.43 22.21
CA TYR A 423 -25.69 12.77 22.53
C TYR A 423 -26.81 13.72 22.95
N GLN A 424 -27.92 13.71 22.20
CA GLN A 424 -29.05 14.60 22.45
C GLN A 424 -30.36 13.95 22.01
N ILE A 425 -31.42 14.18 22.77
CA ILE A 425 -32.80 13.81 22.45
C ILE A 425 -33.69 15.04 22.55
N SER A 426 -34.54 15.25 21.54
CA SER A 426 -35.69 16.16 21.57
C SER A 426 -36.96 15.31 21.58
N ASN A 427 -37.78 15.41 22.63
CA ASN A 427 -39.03 14.65 22.81
C ASN A 427 -40.21 15.56 23.24
N ILE A 428 -40.27 16.79 22.71
CA ILE A 428 -41.22 17.83 23.16
C ILE A 428 -42.24 18.24 22.09
N THR A 429 -42.29 17.53 20.96
CA THR A 429 -43.13 17.88 19.81
C THR A 429 -44.18 16.79 19.63
N LYS A 430 -45.46 17.16 19.70
CA LYS A 430 -46.55 16.23 19.37
C LYS A 430 -46.50 15.88 17.87
N ASP A 431 -46.94 14.68 17.52
CA ASP A 431 -47.14 14.30 16.13
C ASP A 431 -48.24 15.17 15.49
N ASN A 432 -47.99 15.67 14.28
CA ASN A 432 -48.94 16.43 13.49
C ASN A 432 -50.11 15.53 13.05
N GLU A 433 -51.24 16.11 12.70
CA GLU A 433 -52.24 15.43 11.87
C GLU A 433 -51.75 15.31 10.42
N ILE A 434 -52.35 14.42 9.64
CA ILE A 434 -51.95 14.21 8.24
C ILE A 434 -52.15 15.50 7.43
N ASN A 435 -51.17 15.84 6.59
CA ASN A 435 -51.02 17.10 5.83
C ASN A 435 -50.70 18.35 6.65
N ASP A 436 -50.56 18.26 7.97
CA ASP A 436 -50.13 19.38 8.82
C ASP A 436 -48.61 19.36 9.04
N VAL A 437 -48.00 20.53 9.24
CA VAL A 437 -46.55 20.67 9.44
C VAL A 437 -46.21 21.72 10.49
N ASN A 438 -45.25 21.40 11.35
CA ASN A 438 -44.71 22.34 12.34
C ASN A 438 -43.36 22.89 11.88
N THR A 439 -43.38 24.04 11.21
CA THR A 439 -42.18 24.73 10.70
C THR A 439 -41.36 25.41 11.80
N ASN A 440 -41.98 25.78 12.93
CA ASN A 440 -41.28 26.35 14.09
C ASN A 440 -40.37 25.32 14.77
N LYS A 441 -40.80 24.05 14.80
CA LYS A 441 -40.01 22.91 15.27
C LYS A 441 -39.66 21.98 14.11
N ASN A 442 -38.93 22.50 13.12
CA ASN A 442 -38.67 21.83 11.84
C ASN A 442 -38.28 20.34 11.97
N TRP A 443 -37.40 19.99 12.91
CA TRP A 443 -36.87 18.63 13.09
C TRP A 443 -37.74 17.71 13.98
N GLY A 444 -38.79 18.26 14.60
CA GLY A 444 -39.69 17.49 15.47
C GLY A 444 -38.99 16.84 16.67
N ASN A 445 -39.39 15.61 16.99
CA ASN A 445 -38.65 14.77 17.92
C ASN A 445 -37.47 14.14 17.19
N THR A 446 -36.30 14.19 17.81
CA THR A 446 -35.02 13.90 17.16
C THR A 446 -34.07 13.24 18.14
N ILE A 447 -33.24 12.33 17.64
CA ILE A 447 -32.07 11.80 18.36
C ILE A 447 -30.79 12.08 17.59
N ILE A 448 -29.75 12.51 18.31
CA ILE A 448 -28.38 12.66 17.82
C ILE A 448 -27.53 11.58 18.47
N ILE A 449 -26.80 10.81 17.67
CA ILE A 449 -25.84 9.80 18.14
C ILE A 449 -24.43 10.26 17.75
N ASN A 450 -23.52 10.24 18.71
CA ASN A 450 -22.10 10.53 18.53
C ASN A 450 -21.33 9.22 18.31
N HIS A 451 -20.74 9.06 17.12
CA HIS A 451 -19.94 7.90 16.72
C HIS A 451 -18.43 8.09 16.95
N LEU A 452 -18.05 9.11 17.74
CA LEU A 452 -16.68 9.57 17.99
C LEU A 452 -16.05 10.25 16.76
N ASN A 453 -14.91 10.92 16.98
CA ASN A 453 -14.11 11.58 15.93
C ASN A 453 -14.88 12.60 15.06
N GLY A 454 -15.92 13.23 15.62
CA GLY A 454 -16.69 14.27 14.92
C GLY A 454 -17.73 13.74 13.93
N LEU A 455 -18.10 12.46 13.99
CA LEU A 455 -19.17 11.88 13.18
C LEU A 455 -20.45 11.73 14.00
N PHE A 456 -21.55 12.32 13.54
CA PHE A 456 -22.85 12.23 14.19
C PHE A 456 -23.94 11.82 13.20
N THR A 457 -24.93 11.07 13.68
CA THR A 457 -26.17 10.81 12.94
C THR A 457 -27.33 11.50 13.63
N GLN A 458 -28.19 12.14 12.85
CA GLN A 458 -29.46 12.67 13.29
C GLN A 458 -30.60 11.86 12.66
N ILE A 459 -31.54 11.44 13.51
CA ILE A 459 -32.79 10.82 13.08
C ILE A 459 -33.95 11.66 13.62
N SER A 460 -34.81 12.14 12.73
CA SER A 460 -35.87 13.12 13.01
C SER A 460 -37.26 12.58 12.67
N HIS A 461 -38.29 13.39 13.01
CA HIS A 461 -39.71 13.06 12.83
C HIS A 461 -40.17 11.85 13.66
N LEU A 462 -39.53 11.61 14.81
CA LEU A 462 -39.84 10.50 15.70
C LEU A 462 -41.15 10.71 16.48
N LYS A 463 -41.77 9.61 16.91
CA LYS A 463 -43.01 9.64 17.70
C LYS A 463 -42.71 10.11 19.13
N GLN A 464 -43.54 11.03 19.62
CA GLN A 464 -43.42 11.52 21.00
C GLN A 464 -43.57 10.37 22.01
N ASP A 465 -42.77 10.40 23.08
CA ASP A 465 -42.80 9.43 24.19
C ASP A 465 -42.53 7.98 23.78
N SER A 466 -41.83 7.79 22.64
CA SER A 466 -41.45 6.47 22.13
C SER A 466 -39.98 6.10 22.33
N PHE A 467 -39.16 7.00 22.87
CA PHE A 467 -37.72 6.78 23.06
C PHE A 467 -37.47 5.68 24.11
N THR A 468 -36.63 4.71 23.75
CA THR A 468 -36.24 3.58 24.62
C THR A 468 -34.83 3.73 25.20
N VAL A 469 -34.19 4.88 24.97
CA VAL A 469 -32.81 5.21 25.37
C VAL A 469 -32.74 6.60 25.98
N ASN A 470 -31.72 6.85 26.78
CA ASN A 470 -31.47 8.13 27.44
C ASN A 470 -30.20 8.82 26.91
N ILE A 471 -30.09 10.13 27.13
CA ILE A 471 -28.87 10.88 26.85
C ILE A 471 -27.72 10.31 27.68
N GLY A 472 -26.59 10.02 27.04
CA GLY A 472 -25.42 9.40 27.64
C GLY A 472 -25.34 7.88 27.46
N ASP A 473 -26.42 7.21 27.04
CA ASP A 473 -26.40 5.76 26.82
C ASP A 473 -25.47 5.40 25.65
N TYR A 474 -24.71 4.31 25.82
CA TYR A 474 -23.98 3.69 24.72
C TYR A 474 -24.91 2.69 24.02
N VAL A 475 -25.15 2.91 22.73
CA VAL A 475 -25.97 2.04 21.89
C VAL A 475 -25.09 1.27 20.91
N THR A 476 -25.46 0.02 20.64
CA THR A 476 -24.84 -0.80 19.60
C THR A 476 -25.66 -0.73 18.32
N LYS A 477 -25.03 -0.94 17.18
CA LYS A 477 -25.68 -1.04 15.87
C LYS A 477 -26.87 -2.00 15.91
N GLY A 478 -28.06 -1.52 15.58
CA GLY A 478 -29.31 -2.27 15.64
C GLY A 478 -30.11 -2.14 16.94
N THR A 479 -29.61 -1.44 17.96
CA THR A 479 -30.39 -1.11 19.17
C THR A 479 -31.62 -0.28 18.79
N VAL A 480 -32.80 -0.64 19.32
CA VAL A 480 -34.03 0.15 19.14
C VAL A 480 -33.88 1.48 19.90
N LEU A 481 -34.16 2.58 19.22
CA LEU A 481 -34.02 3.95 19.75
C LEU A 481 -35.36 4.58 20.10
N ALA A 482 -36.31 4.47 19.17
CA ALA A 482 -37.62 5.12 19.21
C ALA A 482 -38.56 4.48 18.17
N SER A 483 -39.73 5.05 17.96
CA SER A 483 -40.64 4.70 16.87
C SER A 483 -40.77 5.84 15.85
N CYS A 484 -41.04 5.49 14.59
CA CYS A 484 -41.38 6.45 13.53
C CYS A 484 -42.66 7.20 13.89
N GLY A 485 -42.64 8.52 13.76
CA GLY A 485 -43.75 9.40 14.08
C GLY A 485 -44.10 10.33 12.92
N ASN A 486 -44.73 11.45 13.24
CA ASN A 486 -45.13 12.49 12.30
C ASN A 486 -44.90 13.89 12.90
N SER A 487 -43.80 14.08 13.63
CA SER A 487 -43.54 15.32 14.37
C SER A 487 -42.66 16.30 13.59
N GLY A 488 -42.86 17.62 13.75
CA GLY A 488 -42.03 18.63 13.09
C GLY A 488 -42.50 18.98 11.67
N ARG A 489 -41.59 19.26 10.73
CA ARG A 489 -41.95 19.53 9.33
C ARG A 489 -42.17 18.21 8.57
N SER A 490 -43.20 17.47 8.98
CA SER A 490 -43.53 16.14 8.47
C SER A 490 -45.04 16.08 8.16
N PRO A 491 -45.44 16.14 6.87
CA PRO A 491 -46.85 16.13 6.46
C PRO A 491 -47.46 14.72 6.51
N GLU A 492 -46.64 13.69 6.35
CA GLU A 492 -46.99 12.28 6.52
C GLU A 492 -45.85 11.54 7.23
N PRO A 493 -46.15 10.45 7.98
CA PRO A 493 -45.12 9.71 8.71
C PRO A 493 -43.96 9.26 7.83
N HIS A 494 -42.74 9.59 8.23
CA HIS A 494 -41.50 9.17 7.57
C HIS A 494 -40.32 9.27 8.52
N ILE A 495 -39.16 8.74 8.11
CA ILE A 495 -37.90 8.89 8.83
C ILE A 495 -36.98 9.79 8.03
N HIS A 496 -36.61 10.94 8.61
CA HIS A 496 -35.51 11.76 8.13
C HIS A 496 -34.21 11.29 8.76
N PHE A 497 -33.23 10.98 7.94
CA PHE A 497 -31.89 10.56 8.33
C PHE A 497 -30.84 11.48 7.73
N GLN A 498 -29.92 11.96 8.56
CA GLN A 498 -28.76 12.69 8.07
C GLN A 498 -27.50 12.41 8.88
N ILE A 499 -26.38 12.68 8.23
CA ILE A 499 -25.06 12.64 8.84
C ILE A 499 -24.51 14.06 8.91
N GLN A 500 -23.89 14.40 10.03
CA GLN A 500 -23.41 15.74 10.33
C GLN A 500 -22.08 15.69 11.10
N LEU A 501 -21.28 16.77 11.01
CA LEU A 501 -19.97 16.87 11.65
C LEU A 501 -19.97 17.63 12.97
N SER A 502 -21.15 18.12 13.37
CA SER A 502 -21.34 18.86 14.61
C SER A 502 -22.60 18.35 15.31
N PRO A 503 -22.70 18.48 16.64
CA PRO A 503 -23.76 17.84 17.40
C PRO A 503 -25.12 18.57 17.38
N GLU A 504 -25.23 19.75 16.76
CA GLU A 504 -26.45 20.56 16.82
C GLU A 504 -27.57 19.95 15.97
N ILE A 505 -28.80 19.96 16.49
CA ILE A 505 -29.97 19.53 15.72
C ILE A 505 -30.13 20.45 14.50
N GLY A 506 -30.13 19.87 13.31
CA GLY A 506 -30.25 20.57 12.04
C GLY A 506 -28.96 21.11 11.45
N ALA A 507 -27.81 20.66 11.96
CA ALA A 507 -26.52 20.99 11.39
C ALA A 507 -26.40 20.60 9.90
N LYS A 508 -25.38 21.17 9.25
CA LYS A 508 -25.07 20.91 7.84
C LYS A 508 -24.86 19.43 7.57
N THR A 509 -25.51 18.95 6.52
CA THR A 509 -25.44 17.54 6.10
C THR A 509 -24.13 17.24 5.40
N HIS A 510 -23.62 16.04 5.62
CA HIS A 510 -22.43 15.52 4.98
C HIS A 510 -22.72 14.21 4.25
N PRO A 511 -22.24 14.05 3.01
CA PRO A 511 -22.45 12.83 2.25
C PRO A 511 -21.66 11.69 2.89
N TYR A 512 -22.35 10.60 3.19
CA TYR A 512 -21.71 9.42 3.77
C TYR A 512 -22.53 8.16 3.42
N PRO A 513 -21.91 7.11 2.87
CA PRO A 513 -22.67 5.96 2.37
C PRO A 513 -23.00 4.96 3.49
N PHE A 514 -23.99 4.09 3.23
CA PHE A 514 -24.24 2.94 4.10
C PHE A 514 -23.24 1.81 3.81
N GLY A 515 -22.93 1.02 4.84
CA GLY A 515 -21.97 -0.08 4.75
C GLY A 515 -22.46 -1.19 3.82
N TYR A 516 -23.61 -1.77 4.15
CA TYR A 516 -24.22 -2.87 3.40
C TYR A 516 -25.75 -2.75 3.44
N TYR A 517 -26.39 -2.83 2.27
CA TYR A 517 -27.83 -2.98 2.16
C TYR A 517 -28.20 -3.73 0.88
N PHE A 518 -29.41 -4.30 0.86
CA PHE A 518 -30.00 -4.83 -0.37
C PHE A 518 -30.91 -3.78 -0.99
N GLU A 519 -30.81 -3.64 -2.30
CA GLU A 519 -31.76 -2.91 -3.13
C GLU A 519 -32.65 -3.92 -3.85
N LYS A 520 -33.96 -3.82 -3.66
CA LYS A 520 -34.95 -4.71 -4.28
C LYS A 520 -35.09 -4.37 -5.77
N THR A 521 -35.07 -5.40 -6.61
CA THR A 521 -35.37 -5.29 -8.04
C THR A 521 -36.44 -6.30 -8.43
N ASN A 522 -36.94 -6.23 -9.66
CA ASN A 522 -37.98 -7.14 -10.15
C ASN A 522 -37.53 -8.61 -10.25
N ASP A 523 -36.22 -8.88 -10.30
CA ASP A 523 -35.68 -10.23 -10.45
C ASP A 523 -35.03 -10.73 -9.16
N LYS A 524 -33.95 -10.09 -8.73
CA LYS A 524 -33.21 -10.43 -7.51
C LYS A 524 -32.67 -9.20 -6.81
N PRO A 525 -32.50 -9.21 -5.48
CA PRO A 525 -31.89 -8.10 -4.80
C PRO A 525 -30.45 -7.86 -5.29
N ILE A 526 -30.02 -6.60 -5.25
CA ILE A 526 -28.64 -6.19 -5.52
C ILE A 526 -27.99 -5.83 -4.19
N LEU A 527 -26.87 -6.48 -3.87
CA LEU A 527 -26.05 -6.10 -2.71
C LEU A 527 -25.28 -4.82 -3.02
N ARG A 528 -25.57 -3.75 -2.26
CA ARG A 528 -24.85 -2.48 -2.31
C ARG A 528 -23.81 -2.42 -1.18
N ILE A 529 -22.61 -1.94 -1.50
CA ILE A 529 -21.48 -1.87 -0.56
C ILE A 529 -20.87 -0.47 -0.62
N GLY A 530 -20.91 0.25 0.48
CA GLY A 530 -20.37 1.61 0.56
C GLY A 530 -21.05 2.57 -0.41
N ASP A 531 -22.37 2.47 -0.58
CA ASP A 531 -23.15 3.22 -1.56
C ASP A 531 -24.23 4.08 -0.89
N VAL A 532 -24.67 5.14 -1.56
CA VAL A 532 -25.78 5.99 -1.12
C VAL A 532 -27.06 5.54 -1.84
N PRO A 533 -28.14 5.20 -1.12
CA PRO A 533 -29.40 4.82 -1.72
C PRO A 533 -29.95 5.90 -2.66
N THR A 534 -30.43 5.48 -3.83
CA THR A 534 -31.04 6.39 -4.79
C THR A 534 -32.51 6.62 -4.46
N GLU A 535 -33.03 7.79 -4.80
CA GLU A 535 -34.46 8.09 -4.67
C GLU A 535 -35.33 7.07 -5.42
N ASN A 536 -36.50 6.75 -4.87
CA ASN A 536 -37.44 5.73 -5.34
C ASN A 536 -36.96 4.27 -5.28
N SER A 537 -35.77 4.00 -4.74
CA SER A 537 -35.31 2.63 -4.51
C SER A 537 -35.95 2.04 -3.26
N ILE A 538 -36.24 0.73 -3.29
CA ILE A 538 -36.69 -0.04 -2.12
C ILE A 538 -35.47 -0.75 -1.55
N ILE A 539 -35.14 -0.49 -0.29
CA ILE A 539 -33.93 -0.96 0.37
C ILE A 539 -34.22 -1.64 1.71
N TYR A 540 -33.35 -2.55 2.11
CA TYR A 540 -33.43 -3.24 3.40
C TYR A 540 -32.07 -3.71 3.90
N ASN A 541 -31.96 -3.94 5.20
CA ASN A 541 -30.72 -4.37 5.85
C ASN A 541 -30.31 -5.78 5.41
N VAL A 542 -29.01 -6.06 5.48
CA VAL A 542 -28.47 -7.42 5.27
C VAL A 542 -28.53 -8.20 6.58
N ASP A 543 -29.44 -9.17 6.64
CA ASP A 543 -29.61 -10.05 7.80
C ASP A 543 -28.67 -11.25 7.74
N CYS A 544 -27.85 -11.39 8.77
CA CYS A 544 -26.77 -12.37 8.83
C CYS A 544 -27.22 -13.63 9.57
N LEU A 545 -26.75 -14.79 9.12
CA LEU A 545 -27.04 -16.08 9.74
C LEU A 545 -26.04 -16.37 10.86
N ASP A 546 -26.56 -16.61 12.07
CA ASP A 546 -25.74 -16.89 13.26
C ASP A 546 -24.79 -18.07 13.06
N LEU A 547 -25.24 -19.13 12.39
CA LEU A 547 -24.40 -20.30 12.06
C LEU A 547 -23.12 -19.89 11.31
N ILE A 548 -23.28 -19.10 10.24
CA ILE A 548 -22.18 -18.72 9.35
C ILE A 548 -21.31 -17.67 10.05
N TYR A 549 -21.93 -16.68 10.71
CA TYR A 549 -21.20 -15.68 11.48
C TYR A 549 -20.30 -16.33 12.54
N ASN A 550 -20.85 -17.25 13.35
CA ASN A 550 -20.11 -17.91 14.41
C ASN A 550 -19.00 -18.83 13.88
N ALA A 551 -19.23 -19.53 12.76
CA ALA A 551 -18.21 -20.37 12.12
C ALA A 551 -16.96 -19.57 11.71
N PHE A 552 -17.13 -18.33 11.24
CA PHE A 552 -16.04 -17.44 10.83
C PHE A 552 -15.65 -16.40 11.90
N ASN A 553 -16.17 -16.52 13.13
CA ASN A 553 -15.83 -15.63 14.25
C ASN A 553 -14.55 -16.10 14.95
N PHE A 554 -13.43 -15.97 14.24
CA PHE A 554 -12.09 -16.33 14.76
C PHE A 554 -11.59 -15.25 15.73
N LYS A 555 -11.86 -15.42 17.02
CA LYS A 555 -11.36 -14.51 18.07
C LYS A 555 -9.87 -14.77 18.37
N PRO A 556 -9.06 -13.72 18.62
CA PRO A 556 -7.66 -13.89 19.04
C PRO A 556 -7.54 -14.79 20.27
N GLY A 557 -6.54 -15.67 20.28
CA GLY A 557 -6.31 -16.68 21.31
C GLY A 557 -6.97 -18.04 21.02
N LYS A 558 -7.85 -18.15 20.01
CA LYS A 558 -8.45 -19.43 19.62
C LYS A 558 -7.40 -20.33 18.93
N GLU A 559 -7.36 -21.59 19.33
CA GLU A 559 -6.69 -22.66 18.57
C GLU A 559 -7.71 -23.38 17.68
N LEU A 560 -7.33 -23.66 16.44
CA LEU A 560 -8.13 -24.41 15.48
C LEU A 560 -7.43 -25.72 15.14
N ASN A 561 -8.17 -26.83 15.25
CA ASN A 561 -7.66 -28.14 14.88
C ASN A 561 -7.99 -28.39 13.41
N VAL A 562 -6.95 -28.57 12.59
CA VAL A 562 -7.12 -28.68 11.15
C VAL A 562 -6.64 -30.02 10.66
N ASN A 563 -7.48 -30.71 9.88
CA ASN A 563 -7.11 -31.91 9.15
C ASN A 563 -7.03 -31.60 7.66
N PHE A 564 -5.85 -31.72 7.07
CA PHE A 564 -5.59 -31.46 5.65
C PHE A 564 -5.09 -32.72 4.95
N ASN A 565 -5.93 -33.33 4.11
CA ASN A 565 -5.62 -34.60 3.43
C ASN A 565 -5.09 -35.70 4.38
N GLY A 566 -5.64 -35.79 5.60
CA GLY A 566 -5.22 -36.73 6.64
C GLY A 566 -4.11 -36.23 7.58
N GLU A 567 -3.48 -35.10 7.27
CA GLU A 567 -2.45 -34.47 8.09
C GLU A 567 -3.08 -33.52 9.12
N LYS A 568 -2.84 -33.77 10.41
CA LYS A 568 -3.26 -32.86 11.49
C LYS A 568 -2.29 -31.69 11.64
N VAL A 569 -2.85 -30.48 11.61
CA VAL A 569 -2.13 -29.20 11.74
C VAL A 569 -2.90 -28.33 12.73
N LYS A 570 -2.18 -27.60 13.58
CA LYS A 570 -2.78 -26.59 14.47
C LYS A 570 -2.62 -25.19 13.91
N TRP A 571 -3.68 -24.40 13.97
CA TRP A 571 -3.63 -22.96 13.69
C TRP A 571 -3.96 -22.14 14.93
N THR A 572 -3.30 -21.01 15.07
CA THR A 572 -3.53 -20.05 16.14
C THR A 572 -4.05 -18.74 15.57
N VAL A 573 -5.07 -18.17 16.21
CA VAL A 573 -5.63 -16.87 15.84
C VAL A 573 -5.00 -15.80 16.72
N ALA A 574 -4.48 -14.73 16.11
CA ALA A 574 -3.82 -13.66 16.84
C ALA A 574 -3.99 -12.31 16.12
N THR A 575 -3.57 -11.24 16.79
CA THR A 575 -3.60 -9.87 16.27
C THR A 575 -2.20 -9.27 16.29
N ASN A 576 -1.83 -8.49 15.28
CA ASN A 576 -0.53 -7.81 15.25
C ASN A 576 -0.58 -6.41 15.89
N ALA A 577 0.56 -5.71 15.94
CA ALA A 577 0.68 -4.36 16.50
C ALA A 577 -0.17 -3.29 15.79
N TYR A 578 -0.72 -3.60 14.61
CA TYR A 578 -1.60 -2.73 13.82
C TYR A 578 -3.08 -3.12 13.94
N ASN A 579 -3.43 -3.92 14.95
CA ASN A 579 -4.77 -4.44 15.17
C ASN A 579 -5.33 -5.29 14.01
N GLN A 580 -4.46 -5.92 13.21
CA GLN A 580 -4.88 -6.82 12.12
C GLN A 580 -4.94 -8.25 12.64
N SER A 581 -6.12 -8.86 12.52
CA SER A 581 -6.34 -10.26 12.89
C SER A 581 -5.78 -11.20 11.82
N TYR A 582 -5.15 -12.28 12.26
CA TYR A 582 -4.57 -13.29 11.38
C TYR A 582 -4.66 -14.69 11.98
N ILE A 583 -4.66 -15.67 11.07
CA ILE A 583 -4.52 -17.09 11.37
C ILE A 583 -3.07 -17.48 11.05
N PHE A 584 -2.38 -18.08 12.00
CA PHE A 584 -1.00 -18.53 11.85
C PHE A 584 -0.90 -20.05 11.91
N CYS A 585 -0.12 -20.62 10.99
CA CYS A 585 0.19 -22.04 10.96
C CYS A 585 1.66 -22.26 11.34
N GLU A 586 1.92 -22.85 12.51
CA GLU A 586 3.28 -23.04 13.02
C GLU A 586 4.15 -23.93 12.12
N LYS A 587 3.55 -24.97 11.53
CA LYS A 587 4.24 -25.96 10.70
C LYS A 587 4.68 -25.38 9.36
N SER A 588 3.80 -24.64 8.70
CA SER A 588 4.10 -24.05 7.37
C SER A 588 4.73 -22.67 7.45
N LYS A 589 4.75 -22.03 8.63
CA LYS A 589 5.12 -20.63 8.86
C LYS A 589 4.35 -19.69 7.92
N SER A 590 3.08 -20.01 7.67
CA SER A 590 2.17 -19.21 6.85
C SER A 590 1.17 -18.47 7.73
N THR A 591 0.78 -17.28 7.27
CA THR A 591 -0.10 -16.34 7.95
C THR A 591 -1.17 -15.87 6.98
N ALA A 592 -2.44 -15.92 7.37
CA ALA A 592 -3.56 -15.41 6.59
C ALA A 592 -4.27 -14.31 7.39
N TYR A 593 -4.27 -13.08 6.86
CA TYR A 593 -4.89 -11.92 7.50
C TYR A 593 -6.35 -11.81 7.05
N PHE A 594 -7.27 -11.54 7.97
CA PHE A 594 -8.69 -11.53 7.69
C PHE A 594 -9.43 -10.44 8.44
N VAL A 595 -10.64 -10.12 7.96
CA VAL A 595 -11.61 -9.24 8.58
C VAL A 595 -12.96 -9.96 8.60
N ASN A 596 -13.64 -9.86 9.74
CA ASN A 596 -15.06 -10.19 9.89
C ASN A 596 -15.75 -8.96 10.48
N ASP A 597 -16.55 -8.27 9.68
CA ASP A 597 -17.25 -7.03 10.09
C ASP A 597 -18.71 -7.27 10.52
N GLY A 598 -19.09 -8.54 10.67
CA GLY A 598 -20.44 -8.97 11.02
C GLY A 598 -21.37 -9.17 9.84
N THR A 599 -21.04 -8.66 8.64
CA THR A 599 -21.82 -8.90 7.41
C THR A 599 -21.02 -9.66 6.36
N MET A 600 -19.72 -9.37 6.29
CA MET A 600 -18.79 -9.97 5.35
C MET A 600 -17.58 -10.55 6.09
N PHE A 601 -17.17 -11.76 5.70
CA PHE A 601 -15.86 -12.30 6.03
C PHE A 601 -14.96 -12.23 4.80
N TYR A 602 -13.73 -11.75 4.93
CA TYR A 602 -12.77 -11.76 3.83
C TYR A 602 -11.32 -11.75 4.29
N PHE A 603 -10.44 -12.32 3.45
CA PHE A 603 -8.99 -12.24 3.67
C PHE A 603 -8.39 -10.97 3.08
N THR A 604 -7.57 -10.25 3.84
CA THR A 604 -6.90 -9.03 3.38
C THR A 604 -5.54 -9.32 2.75
N ASP A 605 -4.76 -10.25 3.31
CA ASP A 605 -3.44 -10.62 2.79
C ASP A 605 -3.07 -12.06 3.20
N PHE A 606 -2.06 -12.62 2.53
CA PHE A 606 -1.51 -13.93 2.86
C PHE A 606 0.01 -13.91 2.73
N GLU A 607 0.70 -14.43 3.75
CA GLU A 607 2.15 -14.63 3.78
C GLU A 607 2.48 -16.12 3.99
N GLY A 608 3.48 -16.66 3.31
CA GLY A 608 3.83 -18.09 3.40
C GLY A 608 3.61 -18.90 2.12
N ARG A 609 3.52 -20.23 2.27
CA ARG A 609 3.66 -21.23 1.18
C ARG A 609 2.32 -21.58 0.51
N LYS A 610 2.29 -21.60 -0.83
CA LYS A 610 1.08 -21.95 -1.62
C LYS A 610 0.57 -23.38 -1.41
N LYS A 611 1.44 -24.32 -1.09
CA LYS A 611 1.06 -25.73 -0.87
C LYS A 611 0.56 -26.00 0.56
N SER A 612 0.37 -24.96 1.38
CA SER A 612 -0.06 -25.13 2.78
C SER A 612 -1.57 -25.25 2.89
N ALA A 613 -2.04 -25.98 3.89
CA ALA A 613 -3.46 -26.08 4.24
C ALA A 613 -4.11 -24.69 4.42
N LEU A 614 -3.38 -23.74 5.03
CA LEU A 614 -3.87 -22.39 5.25
C LEU A 614 -4.03 -21.60 3.94
N TYR A 615 -3.19 -21.84 2.94
CA TYR A 615 -3.37 -21.24 1.62
C TYR A 615 -4.61 -21.76 0.91
N THR A 616 -4.92 -23.04 1.07
CA THR A 616 -6.15 -23.62 0.56
C THR A 616 -7.37 -22.95 1.20
N PHE A 617 -7.36 -22.77 2.53
CA PHE A 617 -8.43 -22.05 3.22
C PHE A 617 -8.59 -20.61 2.71
N TYR A 618 -7.46 -19.91 2.58
CA TYR A 618 -7.40 -18.55 2.02
C TYR A 618 -8.02 -18.47 0.62
N ARG A 619 -7.74 -19.44 -0.27
CA ARG A 619 -8.30 -19.49 -1.62
C ARG A 619 -9.77 -19.88 -1.65
N SER A 620 -10.17 -20.85 -0.84
CA SER A 620 -11.52 -21.41 -0.86
C SER A 620 -12.54 -20.48 -0.21
N CYS A 621 -12.15 -19.72 0.81
CA CYS A 621 -13.03 -18.84 1.58
C CYS A 621 -12.59 -17.37 1.49
N PHE A 622 -12.18 -16.92 0.29
CA PHE A 622 -11.53 -15.62 0.13
C PHE A 622 -12.40 -14.44 0.56
N ARG A 623 -13.69 -14.47 0.20
CA ARG A 623 -14.71 -13.50 0.62
C ARG A 623 -16.09 -14.14 0.66
N LEU A 624 -16.79 -14.05 1.79
CA LEU A 624 -18.08 -14.69 2.03
C LEU A 624 -19.07 -13.66 2.59
N LEU A 625 -20.26 -13.61 2.00
CA LEU A 625 -21.41 -12.92 2.58
C LEU A 625 -22.00 -13.81 3.67
N LEU A 626 -22.17 -13.28 4.87
CA LEU A 626 -22.65 -14.04 6.03
C LEU A 626 -24.19 -14.08 6.12
N ALA A 627 -24.88 -13.68 5.04
CA ALA A 627 -26.34 -13.61 4.95
C ALA A 627 -26.94 -14.84 4.26
N GLY A 628 -28.22 -15.09 4.52
CA GLY A 628 -28.97 -16.23 3.97
C GLY A 628 -29.45 -16.09 2.52
N GLU A 629 -29.14 -14.96 1.86
CA GLU A 629 -29.63 -14.66 0.52
C GLU A 629 -28.88 -15.46 -0.57
N ARG A 630 -29.54 -16.50 -1.11
CA ARG A 630 -28.96 -17.45 -2.07
C ARG A 630 -28.83 -16.90 -3.50
N SER A 631 -29.57 -15.85 -3.84
CA SER A 631 -29.53 -15.25 -5.19
C SER A 631 -28.27 -14.41 -5.42
N ILE A 632 -27.57 -14.02 -4.35
CA ILE A 632 -26.41 -13.13 -4.39
C ILE A 632 -25.12 -13.92 -4.61
N GLU A 633 -24.39 -13.52 -5.64
CA GLU A 633 -23.02 -13.99 -5.90
C GLU A 633 -22.04 -12.87 -5.51
N VAL A 634 -21.19 -13.15 -4.53
CA VAL A 634 -20.13 -12.23 -4.12
C VAL A 634 -18.92 -12.43 -5.01
N LYS A 635 -18.42 -11.35 -5.61
CA LYS A 635 -17.23 -11.37 -6.48
C LYS A 635 -16.08 -10.60 -5.83
N ASP A 636 -14.87 -11.13 -5.95
CA ASP A 636 -13.64 -10.51 -5.46
C ASP A 636 -12.44 -10.87 -6.35
N SER A 637 -11.28 -10.25 -6.10
CA SER A 637 -10.04 -10.45 -6.84
C SER A 637 -8.90 -10.88 -5.91
N ILE A 638 -8.38 -12.10 -6.09
CA ILE A 638 -7.25 -12.61 -5.30
C ILE A 638 -5.95 -11.97 -5.82
N PRO A 639 -5.06 -11.47 -4.93
CA PRO A 639 -3.77 -10.90 -5.30
C PRO A 639 -2.92 -11.80 -6.23
N LEU A 640 -2.60 -11.27 -7.42
CA LEU A 640 -1.82 -11.95 -8.47
C LEU A 640 -0.40 -12.38 -8.08
N SER A 641 0.19 -11.70 -7.09
CA SER A 641 1.61 -11.83 -6.74
C SER A 641 2.05 -13.28 -6.45
N LYS A 642 1.09 -14.14 -6.11
CA LYS A 642 1.26 -15.54 -5.75
C LYS A 642 0.51 -16.53 -6.64
N GLU A 643 -0.06 -16.17 -7.77
CA GLU A 643 -0.86 -17.13 -8.57
C GLU A 643 -0.23 -17.43 -9.94
N LEU A 644 0.49 -16.47 -10.54
CA LEU A 644 1.09 -16.68 -11.86
C LEU A 644 2.33 -17.62 -11.87
N PRO A 645 2.50 -18.44 -12.92
CA PRO A 645 3.77 -19.12 -13.20
C PRO A 645 4.91 -18.12 -13.36
N LEU A 646 6.15 -18.54 -13.07
CA LEU A 646 7.30 -17.64 -13.03
C LEU A 646 7.54 -16.91 -14.36
N THR A 647 7.44 -17.60 -15.49
CA THR A 647 7.67 -17.03 -16.83
C THR A 647 6.63 -15.97 -17.20
N LEU A 648 5.35 -16.28 -16.99
CA LEU A 648 4.23 -15.35 -17.22
C LEU A 648 4.29 -14.15 -16.29
N LYS A 649 4.68 -14.37 -15.03
CA LYS A 649 4.89 -13.31 -14.05
C LYS A 649 5.99 -12.35 -14.51
N TRP A 650 7.11 -12.88 -15.00
CA TRP A 650 8.20 -12.05 -15.50
C TRP A 650 7.75 -11.13 -16.64
N LEU A 651 7.04 -11.67 -17.63
CA LEU A 651 6.51 -10.87 -18.74
C LEU A 651 5.49 -9.83 -18.26
N GLN A 652 4.59 -10.23 -17.34
CA GLN A 652 3.62 -9.33 -16.73
C GLN A 652 4.30 -8.19 -15.94
N ASP A 653 5.40 -8.45 -15.26
CA ASP A 653 6.08 -7.45 -14.42
C ASP A 653 6.66 -6.28 -15.23
N PHE A 654 7.05 -6.50 -16.50
CA PHE A 654 7.51 -5.42 -17.39
C PHE A 654 6.42 -4.40 -17.70
N ILE A 655 5.18 -4.86 -17.83
CA ILE A 655 4.02 -4.04 -18.23
C ILE A 655 3.07 -3.77 -17.06
N ALA A 656 3.32 -4.32 -15.87
CA ALA A 656 2.46 -4.17 -14.70
C ALA A 656 2.12 -2.72 -14.32
N PRO A 657 3.02 -1.73 -14.47
CA PRO A 657 2.68 -0.32 -14.26
C PRO A 657 1.62 0.23 -15.24
N ILE A 658 1.46 -0.40 -16.40
CA ILE A 658 0.57 0.04 -17.48
C ILE A 658 -0.72 -0.79 -17.45
N VAL A 659 -0.60 -2.11 -17.45
CA VAL A 659 -1.73 -3.02 -17.54
C VAL A 659 -1.45 -4.36 -16.85
N LEU A 660 -2.46 -4.88 -16.14
CA LEU A 660 -2.49 -6.26 -15.65
C LEU A 660 -3.28 -7.13 -16.61
N LEU A 661 -2.59 -7.98 -17.37
CA LEU A 661 -3.15 -8.91 -18.36
C LEU A 661 -3.74 -10.18 -17.73
N SER A 662 -3.36 -10.46 -16.49
CA SER A 662 -3.89 -11.61 -15.74
C SER A 662 -4.61 -11.12 -14.49
N ARG A 663 -5.69 -11.82 -14.10
CA ARG A 663 -6.46 -11.58 -12.87
C ARG A 663 -6.92 -12.91 -12.30
N VAL A 664 -7.06 -12.99 -10.98
CA VAL A 664 -7.60 -14.16 -10.30
C VAL A 664 -8.94 -13.77 -9.72
N ASN A 665 -10.00 -14.14 -10.41
CA ASN A 665 -11.35 -13.82 -9.97
C ASN A 665 -11.80 -14.89 -8.98
N PHE A 666 -12.38 -14.44 -7.89
CA PHE A 666 -13.05 -15.28 -6.92
C PHE A 666 -14.55 -14.96 -6.99
N SER A 667 -15.38 -16.00 -6.96
CA SER A 667 -16.79 -15.83 -6.65
C SER A 667 -17.26 -16.82 -5.60
N SER A 668 -18.22 -16.39 -4.79
CA SER A 668 -18.83 -17.18 -3.73
C SER A 668 -20.35 -17.05 -3.82
N LYS A 669 -21.03 -18.18 -3.75
CA LYS A 669 -22.50 -18.24 -3.72
C LYS A 669 -22.95 -19.24 -2.66
N LEU A 670 -23.96 -18.84 -1.88
CA LEU A 670 -24.62 -19.76 -0.95
C LEU A 670 -25.50 -20.72 -1.75
N ASN A 671 -25.09 -21.99 -1.78
CA ASN A 671 -25.72 -23.03 -2.59
C ASN A 671 -26.91 -23.66 -1.88
N ARG A 672 -26.71 -24.09 -0.63
CA ARG A 672 -27.69 -24.83 0.16
C ARG A 672 -27.75 -24.31 1.60
N LEU A 673 -28.98 -24.22 2.11
CA LEU A 673 -29.31 -24.07 3.52
C LEU A 673 -30.33 -25.15 3.83
N ASP A 674 -30.21 -25.78 4.99
CA ASP A 674 -31.22 -26.73 5.50
C ASP A 674 -32.47 -26.02 6.03
N ASN A 675 -32.31 -24.86 6.68
CA ASN A 675 -33.39 -23.99 7.14
C ASN A 675 -33.09 -22.51 6.83
N PRO A 676 -34.05 -21.73 6.32
CA PRO A 676 -33.82 -20.32 5.96
C PRO A 676 -33.66 -19.37 7.16
N TYR A 677 -34.17 -19.72 8.34
CA TYR A 677 -34.15 -18.86 9.53
C TYR A 677 -33.17 -19.36 10.59
N TYR A 678 -33.14 -20.68 10.83
CA TYR A 678 -32.30 -21.30 11.86
C TYR A 678 -31.52 -22.49 11.28
N PRO A 679 -30.56 -22.25 10.38
CA PRO A 679 -29.80 -23.32 9.74
C PRO A 679 -28.87 -24.03 10.73
N GLU A 680 -28.79 -25.35 10.65
CA GLU A 680 -27.74 -26.14 11.29
C GLU A 680 -26.59 -26.43 10.31
N ASN A 681 -26.89 -26.41 9.01
CA ASN A 681 -25.97 -26.71 7.92
C ASN A 681 -26.11 -25.69 6.79
N ALA A 682 -24.99 -25.11 6.38
CA ALA A 682 -24.90 -24.22 5.23
C ALA A 682 -23.81 -24.70 4.27
N GLU A 683 -24.02 -24.54 2.96
CA GLU A 683 -23.04 -24.91 1.95
C GLU A 683 -22.83 -23.78 0.94
N PHE A 684 -21.58 -23.35 0.79
CA PHE A 684 -21.15 -22.45 -0.26
C PHE A 684 -20.49 -23.20 -1.41
N VAL A 685 -20.71 -22.71 -2.63
CA VAL A 685 -19.94 -23.10 -3.80
C VAL A 685 -19.10 -21.90 -4.21
N ASN A 686 -17.79 -22.05 -4.08
CA ASN A 686 -16.82 -21.00 -4.31
C ASN A 686 -15.95 -21.35 -5.52
N ARG A 687 -15.77 -20.39 -6.41
CA ARG A 687 -15.09 -20.59 -7.69
C ARG A 687 -13.90 -19.64 -7.80
N VAL A 688 -12.75 -20.19 -8.14
CA VAL A 688 -11.53 -19.44 -8.43
C VAL A 688 -11.17 -19.63 -9.88
N GLU A 689 -11.14 -18.54 -10.63
CA GLU A 689 -10.80 -18.52 -12.06
C GLU A 689 -9.56 -17.64 -12.29
N VAL A 690 -8.49 -18.25 -12.80
CA VAL A 690 -7.32 -17.52 -13.28
C VAL A 690 -7.57 -17.13 -14.74
N LYS A 691 -7.95 -15.86 -14.96
CA LYS A 691 -8.03 -15.30 -16.30
C LYS A 691 -6.65 -14.75 -16.66
N SER A 692 -5.97 -15.40 -17.60
CA SER A 692 -4.75 -14.87 -18.20
C SER A 692 -4.98 -14.67 -19.70
N PHE A 693 -4.45 -13.58 -20.24
CA PHE A 693 -4.43 -13.35 -21.69
C PHE A 693 -3.80 -14.52 -22.46
N TRP A 694 -2.84 -15.21 -21.85
CA TRP A 694 -2.02 -16.24 -22.48
C TRP A 694 -2.61 -17.65 -22.37
N LYS A 695 -3.49 -17.89 -21.40
CA LYS A 695 -4.09 -19.21 -21.13
C LYS A 695 -5.35 -19.06 -20.30
N LYS A 696 -6.44 -19.70 -20.72
CA LYS A 696 -7.62 -19.92 -19.87
C LYS A 696 -7.38 -21.19 -19.06
N GLU A 697 -7.24 -21.07 -17.75
CA GLU A 697 -7.24 -22.23 -16.86
C GLU A 697 -8.67 -22.64 -16.53
N GLN A 698 -8.91 -23.93 -16.33
CA GLN A 698 -10.21 -24.38 -15.83
C GLN A 698 -10.43 -23.83 -14.42
N PRO A 699 -11.62 -23.30 -14.11
CA PRO A 699 -11.92 -22.78 -12.80
C PRO A 699 -11.83 -23.91 -11.77
N THR A 700 -11.25 -23.60 -10.62
CA THR A 700 -11.25 -24.50 -9.47
C THR A 700 -12.49 -24.20 -8.63
N GLU A 701 -13.33 -25.21 -8.44
CA GLU A 701 -14.51 -25.12 -7.58
C GLU A 701 -14.22 -25.76 -6.22
N TYR A 702 -14.68 -25.10 -5.16
CA TYR A 702 -14.59 -25.53 -3.78
C TYR A 702 -16.00 -25.57 -3.20
N THR A 703 -16.35 -26.70 -2.58
CA THR A 703 -17.54 -26.82 -1.75
C THR A 703 -17.13 -26.55 -0.31
N VAL A 704 -17.76 -25.58 0.34
CA VAL A 704 -17.51 -25.22 1.74
C VAL A 704 -18.78 -25.50 2.54
N ALA A 705 -18.80 -26.63 3.24
CA ALA A 705 -19.89 -27.02 4.13
C ALA A 705 -19.59 -26.57 5.56
N ILE A 706 -20.56 -25.93 6.18
CA ILE A 706 -20.48 -25.32 7.51
C ILE A 706 -21.51 -26.01 8.39
N SER A 707 -21.09 -26.41 9.58
CA SER A 707 -21.93 -26.92 10.65
C SER A 707 -21.54 -26.23 11.96
N GLN A 708 -22.28 -26.47 13.04
CA GLN A 708 -22.03 -25.81 14.33
C GLN A 708 -20.61 -26.04 14.88
N SER A 709 -19.96 -27.17 14.55
CA SER A 709 -18.67 -27.57 15.13
C SER A 709 -17.52 -27.66 14.13
N LYS A 710 -17.77 -27.53 12.82
CA LYS A 710 -16.71 -27.66 11.81
C LYS A 710 -17.01 -26.96 10.49
N ILE A 711 -15.94 -26.60 9.80
CA ILE A 711 -15.93 -26.14 8.41
C ILE A 711 -15.21 -27.20 7.55
N GLU A 712 -15.93 -27.81 6.61
CA GLU A 712 -15.40 -28.77 5.65
C GLU A 712 -15.26 -28.14 4.26
N ILE A 713 -14.06 -28.23 3.68
CA ILE A 713 -13.74 -27.73 2.35
C ILE A 713 -13.31 -28.89 1.47
N LYS A 714 -14.00 -29.09 0.36
CA LYS A 714 -13.74 -30.15 -0.61
C LYS A 714 -13.51 -29.58 -2.02
N SER A 715 -12.54 -30.15 -2.73
CA SER A 715 -12.30 -29.94 -4.17
C SER A 715 -11.74 -31.22 -4.78
N LYS A 716 -11.66 -31.36 -6.11
CA LYS A 716 -11.43 -32.62 -6.85
C LYS A 716 -10.45 -33.62 -6.18
N ASN A 717 -9.31 -33.16 -5.67
CA ASN A 717 -8.30 -33.98 -4.96
C ASN A 717 -7.87 -33.38 -3.61
N LEU A 718 -8.77 -32.67 -2.92
CA LEU A 718 -8.44 -31.94 -1.70
C LEU A 718 -9.57 -32.03 -0.67
N SER A 719 -9.21 -32.34 0.57
CA SER A 719 -10.08 -32.29 1.73
C SER A 719 -9.39 -31.54 2.87
N LEU A 720 -10.08 -30.52 3.38
CA LEU A 720 -9.66 -29.71 4.51
C LEU A 720 -10.82 -29.62 5.50
N CYS A 721 -10.60 -30.00 6.76
CA CYS A 721 -11.58 -29.87 7.84
C CYS A 721 -10.98 -29.00 8.95
N ILE A 722 -11.74 -28.02 9.40
CA ILE A 722 -11.38 -27.11 10.50
C ILE A 722 -12.41 -27.34 11.61
N GLU A 723 -11.94 -27.77 12.78
CA GLU A 723 -12.72 -27.93 14.02
C GLU A 723 -12.47 -26.77 14.98
#